data_AF-A0A0B2VQF0-F1
#
_entry.id   AF-A0A0B2VQF0-F1
#
_cell.length_a   1.000
_cell.length_b   1.000
_cell.length_c   1.000
_cell.angle_alpha   90.00
_cell.angle_beta   90.00
_cell.angle_gamma   90.00
#
_symmetry.space_group_name_H-M   'P 1'
#
loop_
_entity.id
_entity.type
_entity.pdbx_description
1 polymer ?
#
loop_
_entity_poly.entity_id
_entity_poly.type
_entity_poly.pdbx_seq_one_letter_code
_entity_poly.pdbx_strand_id
1 'polypeptide(L)'
;MMGRASPSKETTCATFAMSLERDLEDVIWGKKDWNEYVTQLVQSDALDEHILLERIELVKDSIGRQLRKAVEQNHSRLVEQAGALQGLDAAREVICSEMNHLHASAEILSSRFSGVYEELETNARTLERLYAVSRIVTALNRCEKLLGRLNLLNELVRRTEAICELEAIVAKTPSLSDVSRMRETILEIIPRIARESRRSTVEQLKSSMQTMHAPMVQSCVRALRNLNCYDAKMRLLLEEEAAKLDAAFLKLSTHPNTATKSLPQLASDVQTTLEQFSLLGSDMAKSICGQIANVIRVRVPENAPYACRVVQHIVERTTLEQFSLLGSDMAKSICGQIANVIRVRVPENAPYACRVVQHMTHVLKRTIATDVQPIRDALEPLKRGLLSHALSNMFEAVNEAFQDPSMPSAVVEKVSGAVREQLMSVNWDIDLGNEMELNIGKVMELCAQKVEQMLVLDDAALQVGEHISSVQALNYALLNVAHSLSAQWNRFSRPLVRVMDGAREAIVRVAHTSVRTILLSLHSEPLGSPSPYARELYNYLVAFSQHVALIEPFMLVYRTLHHFVTHVIEMFLLSATLLRPVESAQLTLLAADLLYVADALRTFNVSVPMLVHVDELASALLFTPEELVGAFVLPFWAVVQLLISQCEPTILSPPESAGWTRLEYIKWFMGHTNLERFKFFKSLMDFYTLSVVSDNRTEFVCNYHYILEVLNMAFTRPELSDPTVTSVEE
;
A
#
# COMPACT_ATOMS: atom_id res chain seq x y z
N MET A 1 -87.92 20.43 -120.77
CA MET A 1 -87.71 20.40 -122.23
C MET A 1 -88.25 19.09 -122.74
N MET A 2 -89.21 19.18 -123.66
CA MET A 2 -89.71 18.14 -124.59
C MET A 2 -90.15 16.80 -123.96
N GLY A 3 -91.43 16.43 -124.01
CA GLY A 3 -92.24 16.33 -125.23
C GLY A 3 -92.13 14.88 -125.72
N ARG A 4 -93.21 14.11 -125.89
CA ARG A 4 -94.35 14.34 -126.79
C ARG A 4 -95.54 13.47 -126.33
N ALA A 5 -96.75 14.05 -126.30
CA ALA A 5 -97.88 13.86 -127.25
C ALA A 5 -98.59 12.50 -127.13
N SER A 6 -99.90 12.32 -127.08
CA SER A 6 -101.14 13.14 -127.24
C SER A 6 -102.34 12.17 -127.02
N PRO A 7 -103.56 12.63 -126.60
CA PRO A 7 -104.79 12.08 -127.23
C PRO A 7 -106.03 13.02 -127.24
N SER A 8 -107.06 12.63 -128.01
CA SER A 8 -108.44 13.16 -128.01
C SER A 8 -109.37 12.37 -127.05
N LYS A 9 -110.33 13.01 -126.34
CA LYS A 9 -110.82 12.58 -124.98
C LYS A 9 -112.21 11.93 -124.81
N GLU A 10 -113.16 11.95 -125.75
CA GLU A 10 -114.57 11.66 -125.40
C GLU A 10 -114.99 10.17 -125.23
N THR A 11 -114.21 9.18 -125.66
CA THR A 11 -114.55 7.73 -125.44
C THR A 11 -113.96 7.16 -124.12
N THR A 12 -113.16 7.95 -123.41
CA THR A 12 -112.30 7.48 -122.31
C THR A 12 -113.01 7.40 -120.94
N CYS A 13 -114.14 8.09 -120.75
CA CYS A 13 -114.76 8.26 -119.43
C CYS A 13 -115.47 7.01 -118.87
N ALA A 14 -116.18 6.21 -119.68
CA ALA A 14 -116.94 5.06 -119.18
C ALA A 14 -116.08 3.82 -118.85
N THR A 15 -114.97 3.62 -119.57
CA THR A 15 -114.01 2.53 -119.32
C THR A 15 -113.15 2.76 -118.08
N PHE A 16 -112.98 4.01 -117.64
CA PHE A 16 -112.16 4.35 -116.48
C PHE A 16 -112.89 4.02 -115.15
N ALA A 17 -114.21 4.24 -115.09
CA ALA A 17 -115.02 3.93 -113.91
C ALA A 17 -115.04 2.43 -113.56
N MET A 18 -115.20 1.53 -114.55
CA MET A 18 -115.15 0.07 -114.32
C MET A 18 -113.76 -0.46 -113.89
N SER A 19 -112.69 0.31 -114.14
CA SER A 19 -111.33 -0.05 -113.70
C SER A 19 -111.16 0.17 -112.20
N LEU A 20 -111.67 1.27 -111.68
CA LEU A 20 -111.59 1.62 -110.25
C LEU A 20 -112.34 0.58 -109.40
N GLU A 21 -113.54 0.14 -109.82
CA GLU A 21 -114.32 -0.87 -109.09
C GLU A 21 -113.63 -2.24 -108.93
N ARG A 22 -112.69 -2.61 -109.81
CA ARG A 22 -111.92 -3.87 -109.70
C ARG A 22 -110.68 -3.78 -108.82
N ASP A 23 -110.12 -2.58 -108.69
CA ASP A 23 -108.84 -2.38 -108.02
C ASP A 23 -108.90 -2.47 -106.48
N LEU A 24 -110.11 -2.51 -105.90
CA LEU A 24 -110.34 -2.54 -104.45
C LEU A 24 -109.71 -3.73 -103.72
N GLU A 25 -109.73 -4.93 -104.31
CA GLU A 25 -109.15 -6.13 -103.70
C GLU A 25 -107.63 -6.02 -103.56
N ASP A 26 -106.95 -5.51 -104.59
CA ASP A 26 -105.49 -5.37 -104.58
C ASP A 26 -105.02 -4.33 -103.56
N VAL A 27 -105.83 -3.29 -103.29
CA VAL A 27 -105.53 -2.29 -102.26
C VAL A 27 -105.62 -2.90 -100.84
N ILE A 28 -106.65 -3.69 -100.54
CA ILE A 28 -106.82 -4.30 -99.20
C ILE A 28 -105.69 -5.29 -98.87
N TRP A 29 -105.16 -5.97 -99.89
CA TRP A 29 -103.98 -6.84 -99.75
C TRP A 29 -102.64 -6.08 -99.84
N GLY A 30 -102.68 -4.75 -99.86
CA GLY A 30 -101.51 -3.87 -99.81
C GLY A 30 -100.68 -3.80 -101.10
N LYS A 31 -101.25 -4.19 -102.25
CA LYS A 31 -100.58 -4.17 -103.56
C LYS A 31 -100.75 -2.85 -104.34
N LYS A 32 -101.71 -2.01 -103.96
CA LYS A 32 -101.89 -0.64 -104.47
C LYS A 32 -102.04 0.34 -103.31
N ASP A 33 -101.62 1.59 -103.51
CA ASP A 33 -101.64 2.60 -102.47
C ASP A 33 -103.05 3.09 -102.18
N TRP A 34 -103.44 3.04 -100.89
CA TRP A 34 -104.77 3.37 -100.43
C TRP A 34 -105.15 4.83 -100.72
N ASN A 35 -104.22 5.76 -100.54
CA ASN A 35 -104.52 7.18 -100.69
C ASN A 35 -104.60 7.58 -102.17
N GLU A 36 -103.76 6.99 -103.03
CA GLU A 36 -103.79 7.24 -104.48
C GLU A 36 -105.10 6.72 -105.12
N TYR A 37 -105.55 5.53 -104.71
CA TYR A 37 -106.81 4.94 -105.14
C TYR A 37 -108.02 5.79 -104.73
N VAL A 38 -108.09 6.23 -103.46
CA VAL A 38 -109.18 7.09 -102.96
C VAL A 38 -109.22 8.44 -103.68
N THR A 39 -108.07 9.02 -104.01
CA THR A 39 -107.99 10.33 -104.71
C THR A 39 -108.51 10.23 -106.15
N GLN A 40 -108.24 9.12 -106.85
CA GLN A 40 -108.76 8.85 -108.20
C GLN A 40 -110.26 8.51 -108.18
N LEU A 41 -110.75 7.89 -107.10
CA LEU A 41 -112.16 7.57 -106.90
C LEU A 41 -113.02 8.84 -106.73
N VAL A 42 -112.50 9.84 -106.01
CA VAL A 42 -113.21 11.12 -105.74
C VAL A 42 -113.28 12.04 -106.96
N GLN A 43 -112.40 11.88 -107.96
CA GLN A 43 -112.34 12.75 -109.16
C GLN A 43 -113.21 12.27 -110.33
N SER A 44 -113.91 11.16 -110.22
CA SER A 44 -114.63 10.53 -111.34
C SER A 44 -116.15 10.71 -111.21
N ASP A 45 -116.75 11.49 -112.11
CA ASP A 45 -118.19 11.84 -112.11
C ASP A 45 -119.14 10.72 -112.62
N ALA A 46 -118.62 9.51 -112.88
CA ALA A 46 -119.40 8.41 -113.48
C ALA A 46 -119.27 7.06 -112.72
N LEU A 47 -119.31 7.08 -111.39
CA LEU A 47 -119.19 5.89 -110.52
C LEU A 47 -120.56 5.35 -110.02
N ASP A 48 -120.70 4.03 -109.93
CA ASP A 48 -121.87 3.35 -109.36
C ASP A 48 -121.54 2.74 -107.98
N GLU A 49 -122.04 3.39 -106.93
CA GLU A 49 -121.67 3.13 -105.52
C GLU A 49 -122.07 1.73 -105.03
N HIS A 50 -123.06 1.11 -105.66
CA HIS A 50 -123.65 -0.14 -105.17
C HIS A 50 -122.76 -1.37 -105.40
N ILE A 51 -121.98 -1.37 -106.49
CA ILE A 51 -121.08 -2.47 -106.88
C ILE A 51 -119.86 -2.54 -105.96
N LEU A 52 -119.38 -1.38 -105.49
CA LEU A 52 -118.18 -1.27 -104.67
C LEU A 52 -118.40 -1.84 -103.26
N LEU A 53 -119.59 -1.61 -102.69
CA LEU A 53 -119.99 -2.14 -101.37
C LEU A 53 -120.11 -3.67 -101.35
N GLU A 54 -120.67 -4.29 -102.38
CA GLU A 54 -120.82 -5.75 -102.45
C GLU A 54 -119.46 -6.45 -102.42
N ARG A 55 -118.45 -5.84 -103.05
CA ARG A 55 -117.11 -6.40 -103.15
C ARG A 55 -116.35 -6.39 -101.82
N ILE A 56 -116.57 -5.39 -100.98
CA ILE A 56 -115.95 -5.28 -99.65
C ILE A 56 -116.37 -6.45 -98.75
N GLU A 57 -117.66 -6.79 -98.74
CA GLU A 57 -118.15 -7.88 -97.87
C GLU A 57 -117.62 -9.25 -98.31
N LEU A 58 -117.45 -9.49 -99.61
CA LEU A 58 -116.84 -10.72 -100.13
C LEU A 58 -115.41 -10.95 -99.62
N VAL A 59 -114.59 -9.89 -99.58
CA VAL A 59 -113.19 -9.98 -99.14
C VAL A 59 -113.09 -10.31 -97.66
N LYS A 60 -113.92 -9.65 -96.84
CA LYS A 60 -113.99 -9.86 -95.39
C LYS A 60 -114.30 -11.32 -95.03
N ASP A 61 -115.23 -11.96 -95.73
CA ASP A 61 -115.60 -13.36 -95.50
C ASP A 61 -114.51 -14.36 -95.93
N SER A 62 -113.67 -14.01 -96.90
CA SER A 62 -112.53 -14.84 -97.31
C SER A 62 -111.45 -14.89 -96.22
N ILE A 63 -111.07 -13.72 -95.67
CA ILE A 63 -110.05 -13.60 -94.62
C ILE A 63 -110.47 -14.39 -93.38
N GLY A 64 -111.73 -14.26 -92.97
CA GLY A 64 -112.27 -14.96 -91.80
C GLY A 64 -112.24 -16.49 -91.91
N ARG A 65 -112.17 -17.06 -93.13
CA ARG A 65 -112.04 -18.52 -93.33
C ARG A 65 -110.59 -18.99 -93.29
N GLN A 66 -109.66 -18.24 -93.88
CA GLN A 66 -108.25 -18.62 -93.90
C GLN A 66 -107.62 -18.63 -92.50
N LEU A 67 -107.98 -17.67 -91.65
CA LEU A 67 -107.45 -17.58 -90.29
C LEU A 67 -107.86 -18.77 -89.42
N ARG A 68 -109.12 -19.23 -89.55
CA ARG A 68 -109.63 -20.41 -88.83
C ARG A 68 -108.84 -21.67 -89.18
N LYS A 69 -108.57 -21.89 -90.48
CA LYS A 69 -107.84 -23.09 -90.94
C LYS A 69 -106.40 -23.15 -90.43
N ALA A 70 -105.71 -22.01 -90.33
CA ALA A 70 -104.34 -21.95 -89.83
C ALA A 70 -104.24 -22.22 -88.30
N VAL A 71 -105.23 -21.75 -87.53
CA VAL A 71 -105.32 -21.98 -86.08
C VAL A 71 -105.62 -23.45 -85.77
N GLU A 72 -106.50 -24.09 -86.55
CA GLU A 72 -106.83 -25.51 -86.36
C GLU A 72 -105.63 -26.44 -86.62
N GLN A 73 -104.79 -26.14 -87.61
CA GLN A 73 -103.67 -27.01 -87.98
C GLN A 73 -102.50 -27.03 -86.97
N ASN A 74 -102.33 -25.98 -86.16
CA ASN A 74 -101.18 -25.82 -85.24
C ASN A 74 -101.55 -25.80 -83.74
N HIS A 75 -102.77 -26.18 -83.39
CA HIS A 75 -103.31 -26.03 -82.02
C HIS A 75 -102.51 -26.81 -80.95
N SER A 76 -102.13 -28.06 -81.21
CA SER A 76 -101.50 -28.93 -80.20
C SER A 76 -100.14 -28.41 -79.71
N ARG A 77 -99.29 -27.94 -80.62
CA ARG A 77 -97.94 -27.44 -80.30
C ARG A 77 -97.99 -26.09 -79.57
N LEU A 78 -98.97 -25.25 -79.88
CA LEU A 78 -99.22 -23.99 -79.16
C LEU A 78 -99.70 -24.24 -77.71
N VAL A 79 -100.49 -25.29 -77.48
CA VAL A 79 -100.96 -25.66 -76.14
C VAL A 79 -99.82 -26.19 -75.26
N GLU A 80 -98.92 -27.02 -75.80
CA GLU A 80 -97.81 -27.58 -75.03
C GLU A 80 -96.77 -26.52 -74.60
N GLN A 81 -96.45 -25.59 -75.50
CA GLN A 81 -95.58 -24.45 -75.18
C GLN A 81 -96.22 -23.49 -74.18
N ALA A 82 -97.53 -23.25 -74.29
CA ALA A 82 -98.27 -22.46 -73.30
C ALA A 82 -98.28 -23.12 -71.91
N GLY A 83 -98.37 -24.45 -71.84
CA GLY A 83 -98.32 -25.22 -70.59
C GLY A 83 -96.94 -25.16 -69.91
N ALA A 84 -95.85 -25.29 -70.67
CA ALA A 84 -94.49 -25.17 -70.13
C ALA A 84 -94.20 -23.73 -69.63
N LEU A 85 -94.67 -22.71 -70.37
CA LEU A 85 -94.59 -21.31 -69.95
C LEU A 85 -95.39 -21.05 -68.67
N GLN A 86 -96.60 -21.61 -68.54
CA GLN A 86 -97.38 -21.54 -67.30
C GLN A 86 -96.67 -22.21 -66.11
N GLY A 87 -96.02 -23.36 -66.32
CA GLY A 87 -95.25 -24.02 -65.26
C GLY A 87 -94.05 -23.20 -64.79
N LEU A 88 -93.36 -22.52 -65.72
CA LEU A 88 -92.24 -21.64 -65.42
C LEU A 88 -92.68 -20.34 -64.75
N ASP A 89 -93.81 -19.76 -65.17
CA ASP A 89 -94.39 -18.59 -64.51
C ASP A 89 -94.86 -18.91 -63.10
N ALA A 90 -95.48 -20.08 -62.86
CA ALA A 90 -95.87 -20.51 -61.52
C ALA A 90 -94.64 -20.72 -60.60
N ALA A 91 -93.57 -21.35 -61.10
CA ALA A 91 -92.34 -21.51 -60.32
C ALA A 91 -91.66 -20.17 -60.03
N ARG A 92 -91.67 -19.23 -61.00
CA ARG A 92 -91.19 -17.86 -60.81
C ARG A 92 -92.00 -17.12 -59.75
N GLU A 93 -93.32 -17.22 -59.75
CA GLU A 93 -94.19 -16.59 -58.74
C GLU A 93 -93.88 -17.12 -57.33
N VAL A 94 -93.72 -18.44 -57.17
CA VAL A 94 -93.35 -19.04 -55.87
C VAL A 94 -91.97 -18.57 -55.41
N ILE A 95 -90.97 -18.60 -56.28
CA ILE A 95 -89.61 -18.14 -55.93
C ILE A 95 -89.60 -16.64 -55.60
N CYS A 96 -90.30 -15.80 -56.36
CA CYS A 96 -90.43 -14.38 -56.06
C CYS A 96 -91.13 -14.15 -54.71
N SER A 97 -92.18 -14.91 -54.40
CA SER A 97 -92.87 -14.85 -53.11
C SER A 97 -91.94 -15.21 -51.95
N GLU A 98 -91.22 -16.34 -52.04
CA GLU A 98 -90.29 -16.78 -51.00
C GLU A 98 -89.09 -15.84 -50.85
N MET A 99 -88.54 -15.30 -51.95
CA MET A 99 -87.48 -14.29 -51.89
C MET A 99 -87.96 -12.99 -51.23
N ASN A 100 -89.18 -12.56 -51.52
CA ASN A 100 -89.77 -11.39 -50.87
C ASN A 100 -90.00 -11.63 -49.37
N HIS A 101 -90.47 -12.82 -48.99
CA HIS A 101 -90.65 -13.19 -47.58
C HIS A 101 -89.31 -13.29 -46.84
N LEU A 102 -88.28 -13.86 -47.46
CA LEU A 102 -86.93 -13.93 -46.91
C LEU A 102 -86.33 -12.52 -46.76
N HIS A 103 -86.49 -11.65 -47.76
CA HIS A 103 -86.02 -10.27 -47.71
C HIS A 103 -86.73 -9.49 -46.60
N ALA A 104 -88.05 -9.60 -46.49
CA ALA A 104 -88.81 -8.97 -45.41
C ALA A 104 -88.38 -9.48 -44.02
N SER A 105 -88.14 -10.79 -43.89
CA SER A 105 -87.65 -11.39 -42.64
C SER A 105 -86.23 -10.91 -42.30
N ALA A 106 -85.36 -10.75 -43.29
CA ALA A 106 -84.01 -10.22 -43.12
C ALA A 106 -84.01 -8.73 -42.72
N GLU A 107 -84.88 -7.92 -43.29
CA GLU A 107 -85.08 -6.51 -42.92
C GLU A 107 -85.62 -6.36 -41.49
N ILE A 108 -86.59 -7.19 -41.10
CA ILE A 108 -87.11 -7.24 -39.72
C ILE A 108 -86.01 -7.66 -38.74
N LEU A 109 -85.17 -8.62 -39.11
CA LEU A 109 -84.05 -9.06 -38.28
C LEU A 109 -82.97 -7.97 -38.17
N SER A 110 -82.63 -7.31 -39.28
CA SER A 110 -81.65 -6.22 -39.33
C SER A 110 -82.09 -5.03 -38.48
N SER A 111 -83.35 -4.59 -38.61
CA SER A 111 -83.91 -3.50 -37.79
C SER A 111 -83.94 -3.86 -36.30
N ARG A 112 -84.27 -5.11 -35.94
CA ARG A 112 -84.16 -5.60 -34.55
C ARG A 112 -82.73 -5.56 -34.02
N PHE A 113 -81.75 -6.04 -34.80
CA PHE A 113 -80.33 -5.99 -34.40
C PHE A 113 -79.84 -4.55 -34.26
N SER A 114 -80.22 -3.64 -35.16
CA SER A 114 -79.87 -2.23 -35.08
C SER A 114 -80.41 -1.59 -33.80
N GLY A 115 -81.68 -1.85 -33.46
CA GLY A 115 -82.28 -1.33 -32.23
C GLY A 115 -81.58 -1.84 -30.96
N VAL A 116 -81.27 -3.13 -30.89
CA VAL A 116 -80.53 -3.71 -29.74
C VAL A 116 -79.10 -3.17 -29.67
N TYR A 117 -78.44 -2.94 -30.80
CA TYR A 117 -77.09 -2.37 -30.84
C TYR A 117 -77.08 -0.92 -30.36
N GLU A 118 -78.02 -0.09 -30.81
CA GLU A 118 -78.18 1.29 -30.34
C GLU A 118 -78.49 1.34 -28.83
N GLU A 119 -79.35 0.44 -28.34
CA GLU A 119 -79.63 0.33 -26.91
C GLU A 119 -78.39 -0.11 -26.10
N LEU A 120 -77.60 -1.05 -26.61
CA LEU A 120 -76.36 -1.48 -25.97
C LEU A 120 -75.31 -0.35 -25.95
N GLU A 121 -75.16 0.38 -27.05
CA GLU A 121 -74.21 1.50 -27.15
C GLU A 121 -74.60 2.64 -26.21
N THR A 122 -75.89 2.98 -26.13
CA THR A 122 -76.39 3.98 -25.17
C THR A 122 -76.18 3.53 -23.73
N ASN A 123 -76.42 2.26 -23.41
CA ASN A 123 -76.15 1.69 -22.09
C ASN A 123 -74.65 1.66 -21.75
N ALA A 124 -73.77 1.36 -22.70
CA ALA A 124 -72.33 1.41 -22.48
C ALA A 124 -71.85 2.85 -22.16
N ARG A 125 -72.32 3.84 -22.92
CA ARG A 125 -72.00 5.26 -22.68
C ARG A 125 -72.53 5.77 -21.34
N THR A 126 -73.73 5.35 -20.92
CA THR A 126 -74.26 5.73 -19.60
C THR A 126 -73.47 5.08 -18.47
N LEU A 127 -73.05 3.82 -18.62
CA LEU A 127 -72.18 3.13 -17.67
C LEU A 127 -70.83 3.83 -17.53
N GLU A 128 -70.20 4.21 -18.64
CA GLU A 128 -68.92 4.96 -18.64
C GLU A 128 -69.04 6.29 -17.89
N ARG A 129 -70.13 7.04 -18.14
CA ARG A 129 -70.40 8.30 -17.43
C ARG A 129 -70.63 8.07 -15.93
N LEU A 130 -71.41 7.06 -15.56
CA LEU A 130 -71.65 6.71 -14.15
C LEU A 130 -70.36 6.29 -13.44
N TYR A 131 -69.50 5.53 -14.11
CA TYR A 131 -68.21 5.14 -13.59
C TYR A 131 -67.28 6.35 -13.37
N ALA A 132 -67.23 7.29 -14.32
CA ALA A 132 -66.48 8.53 -14.19
C ALA A 132 -66.96 9.38 -13.00
N VAL A 133 -68.28 9.53 -12.84
CA VAL A 133 -68.89 10.24 -11.71
C VAL A 133 -68.57 9.54 -10.38
N SER A 134 -68.73 8.21 -10.32
CA SER A 134 -68.43 7.42 -9.11
C SER A 134 -66.99 7.58 -8.67
N ARG A 135 -66.05 7.58 -9.62
CA ARG A 135 -64.62 7.78 -9.36
C ARG A 135 -64.32 9.17 -8.79
N ILE A 136 -64.93 10.22 -9.35
CA ILE A 136 -64.79 11.60 -8.85
C ILE A 136 -65.37 11.72 -7.44
N VAL A 137 -66.56 11.19 -7.19
CA VAL A 137 -67.23 11.27 -5.87
C VAL A 137 -66.45 10.50 -4.81
N THR A 138 -65.90 9.33 -5.16
CA THR A 138 -65.09 8.53 -4.23
C THR A 138 -63.78 9.24 -3.91
N ALA A 139 -63.12 9.83 -4.92
CA ALA A 139 -61.91 10.61 -4.72
C ALA A 139 -62.17 11.87 -3.88
N LEU A 140 -63.29 12.57 -4.11
CA LEU A 140 -63.72 13.73 -3.33
C LEU A 140 -63.95 13.36 -1.86
N ASN A 141 -64.73 12.31 -1.59
CA ASN A 141 -64.99 11.83 -0.23
C ASN A 141 -63.70 11.39 0.48
N ARG A 142 -62.78 10.74 -0.24
CA ARG A 142 -61.49 10.32 0.33
C ARG A 142 -60.61 11.53 0.66
N CYS A 143 -60.53 12.53 -0.21
CA CYS A 143 -59.81 13.78 0.03
C CYS A 143 -60.35 14.52 1.26
N GLU A 144 -61.67 14.69 1.38
CA GLU A 144 -62.28 15.37 2.53
C GLU A 144 -61.99 14.63 3.85
N LYS A 145 -62.12 13.31 3.87
CA LYS A 145 -61.79 12.49 5.05
C LYS A 145 -60.32 12.61 5.44
N LEU A 146 -59.41 12.59 4.47
CA LEU A 146 -57.98 12.72 4.72
C LEU A 146 -57.61 14.11 5.23
N LEU A 147 -58.20 15.17 4.68
CA LEU A 147 -58.00 16.54 5.14
C LEU A 147 -58.52 16.74 6.57
N GLY A 148 -59.71 16.20 6.88
CA GLY A 148 -60.23 16.22 8.25
C GLY A 148 -59.33 15.47 9.22
N ARG A 149 -58.81 14.30 8.83
CA ARG A 149 -57.86 13.52 9.64
C ARG A 149 -56.52 14.23 9.82
N LEU A 150 -56.03 14.92 8.79
CA LEU A 150 -54.74 15.60 8.83
C LEU A 150 -54.67 16.69 9.91
N ASN A 151 -55.79 17.34 10.21
CA ASN A 151 -55.88 18.34 11.26
C ASN A 151 -55.74 17.76 12.68
N LEU A 152 -55.90 16.44 12.84
CA LEU A 152 -55.87 15.75 14.14
C LEU A 152 -54.57 14.96 14.37
N LEU A 153 -53.72 14.80 13.35
CA LEU A 153 -52.51 13.99 13.42
C LEU A 153 -51.29 14.82 13.85
N ASN A 154 -50.73 14.47 15.01
CA ASN A 154 -49.50 15.06 15.58
C ASN A 154 -48.22 14.27 15.25
N GLU A 155 -48.33 12.98 14.92
CA GLU A 155 -47.16 12.16 14.58
C GLU A 155 -46.63 12.50 13.17
N LEU A 156 -45.35 12.87 13.10
CA LEU A 156 -44.66 13.31 11.86
C LEU A 156 -44.88 12.34 10.69
N VAL A 157 -44.57 11.05 10.88
CA VAL A 157 -44.62 10.04 9.81
C VAL A 157 -46.06 9.87 9.31
N ARG A 158 -47.03 9.65 10.21
CA ARG A 158 -48.44 9.48 9.84
C ARG A 158 -49.03 10.72 9.14
N ARG A 159 -48.60 11.91 9.55
CA ARG A 159 -48.97 13.17 8.88
C ARG A 159 -48.45 13.20 7.44
N THR A 160 -47.18 12.84 7.22
CA THR A 160 -46.61 12.79 5.86
C THR A 160 -47.21 11.70 4.97
N GLU A 161 -47.60 10.56 5.52
CA GLU A 161 -48.32 9.50 4.79
C GLU A 161 -49.68 10.00 4.28
N ALA A 162 -50.42 10.72 5.12
CA ALA A 162 -51.69 11.32 4.72
C ALA A 162 -51.53 12.41 3.65
N ILE A 163 -50.46 13.20 3.69
CA ILE A 163 -50.13 14.19 2.64
C ILE A 163 -49.79 13.49 1.32
N CYS A 164 -48.94 12.46 1.37
CA CYS A 164 -48.58 11.67 0.19
C CYS A 164 -49.83 11.03 -0.46
N GLU A 165 -50.74 10.49 0.35
CA GLU A 165 -52.00 9.94 -0.13
C GLU A 165 -52.88 11.02 -0.79
N LEU A 166 -52.96 12.23 -0.22
CA LEU A 166 -53.67 13.37 -0.82
C LEU A 166 -53.06 13.76 -2.18
N GLU A 167 -51.73 13.91 -2.25
CA GLU A 167 -51.03 14.23 -3.50
C GLU A 167 -51.27 13.14 -4.57
N ALA A 168 -51.30 11.87 -4.18
CA ALA A 168 -51.57 10.75 -5.07
C ALA A 168 -53.02 10.73 -5.60
N ILE A 169 -54.01 11.09 -4.77
CA ILE A 169 -55.42 11.17 -5.20
C ILE A 169 -55.61 12.30 -6.21
N VAL A 170 -55.00 13.46 -5.95
CA VAL A 170 -55.01 14.60 -6.88
C VAL A 170 -54.36 14.24 -8.22
N ALA A 171 -53.21 13.55 -8.20
CA ALA A 171 -52.53 13.12 -9.42
C ALA A 171 -53.36 12.10 -10.24
N LYS A 172 -54.09 11.19 -9.59
CA LYS A 172 -54.92 10.17 -10.25
C LYS A 172 -56.23 10.71 -10.82
N THR A 173 -56.75 11.81 -10.27
CA THR A 173 -58.05 12.36 -10.66
C THR A 173 -57.97 13.88 -10.89
N PRO A 174 -57.40 14.33 -12.03
CA PRO A 174 -57.21 15.75 -12.31
C PRO A 174 -58.54 16.53 -12.40
N SER A 175 -59.63 15.88 -12.83
CA SER A 175 -60.97 16.49 -12.92
C SER A 175 -61.57 16.92 -11.57
N LEU A 176 -60.92 16.61 -10.44
CA LEU A 176 -61.33 17.14 -9.13
C LEU A 176 -61.15 18.65 -9.03
N SER A 177 -60.21 19.26 -9.78
CA SER A 177 -60.02 20.72 -9.78
C SER A 177 -61.20 21.48 -10.40
N ASP A 178 -62.00 20.80 -11.22
CA ASP A 178 -63.15 21.40 -11.89
C ASP A 178 -64.35 21.55 -10.95
N VAL A 179 -64.39 20.77 -9.87
CA VAL A 179 -65.41 20.85 -8.83
C VAL A 179 -65.20 22.13 -8.01
N SER A 180 -66.15 23.06 -8.10
CA SER A 180 -66.07 24.40 -7.48
C SER A 180 -65.69 24.40 -6.00
N ARG A 181 -66.24 23.46 -5.21
CA ARG A 181 -65.96 23.34 -3.77
C ARG A 181 -64.57 22.79 -3.43
N MET A 182 -63.90 22.10 -4.35
CA MET A 182 -62.61 21.43 -4.12
C MET A 182 -61.44 22.15 -4.81
N ARG A 183 -61.74 23.10 -5.71
CA ARG A 183 -60.77 23.85 -6.50
C ARG A 183 -59.69 24.54 -5.66
N GLU A 184 -60.10 25.33 -4.66
CA GLU A 184 -59.18 26.02 -3.74
C GLU A 184 -58.32 25.02 -2.94
N THR A 185 -58.96 23.97 -2.44
CA THR A 185 -58.29 22.93 -1.65
C THR A 185 -57.18 22.22 -2.43
N ILE A 186 -57.41 21.91 -3.71
CA ILE A 186 -56.47 21.21 -4.57
C ILE A 186 -55.36 22.13 -5.07
N LEU A 187 -55.69 23.35 -5.49
CA LEU A 187 -54.73 24.25 -6.11
C LEU A 187 -53.87 24.99 -5.08
N GLU A 188 -54.40 25.24 -3.87
CA GLU A 188 -53.71 26.06 -2.86
C GLU A 188 -53.44 25.32 -1.55
N ILE A 189 -54.45 24.72 -0.92
CA ILE A 189 -54.32 24.18 0.45
C ILE A 189 -53.41 22.95 0.49
N ILE A 190 -53.64 21.94 -0.35
CA ILE A 190 -52.83 20.71 -0.39
C ILE A 190 -51.36 21.03 -0.72
N PRO A 191 -51.05 21.81 -1.79
CA PRO A 191 -49.67 22.20 -2.09
C PRO A 191 -49.00 23.01 -0.97
N ARG A 192 -49.75 23.90 -0.29
CA ARG A 192 -49.24 24.68 0.85
C ARG A 192 -48.86 23.76 2.02
N ILE A 193 -49.76 22.88 2.44
CA ILE A 193 -49.52 21.94 3.54
C ILE A 193 -48.34 21.00 3.21
N ALA A 194 -48.24 20.53 1.97
CA ALA A 194 -47.12 19.72 1.53
C ALA A 194 -45.79 20.48 1.59
N ARG A 195 -45.74 21.74 1.14
CA ARG A 195 -44.55 22.60 1.24
C ARG A 195 -44.13 22.87 2.68
N GLU A 196 -45.09 23.22 3.53
CA GLU A 196 -44.84 23.47 4.96
C GLU A 196 -44.34 22.22 5.67
N SER A 197 -44.94 21.06 5.38
CA SER A 197 -44.47 19.78 5.93
C SER A 197 -43.06 19.45 5.45
N ARG A 198 -42.74 19.59 4.16
CA ARG A 198 -41.39 19.38 3.64
C ARG A 198 -40.38 20.29 4.35
N ARG A 199 -40.68 21.58 4.51
CA ARG A 199 -39.79 22.54 5.21
C ARG A 199 -39.59 22.14 6.69
N SER A 200 -40.69 21.91 7.40
CA SER A 200 -40.66 21.57 8.83
C SER A 200 -39.91 20.26 9.11
N THR A 201 -40.12 19.22 8.28
CA THR A 201 -39.38 17.95 8.43
C THR A 201 -37.88 18.11 8.25
N VAL A 202 -37.43 19.02 7.37
CA VAL A 202 -36.00 19.29 7.17
C VAL A 202 -35.40 20.04 8.33
N GLU A 203 -36.09 21.07 8.83
CA GLU A 203 -35.65 21.83 10.01
C GLU A 203 -35.53 20.90 11.23
N GLN A 204 -36.52 20.02 11.41
CA GLN A 204 -36.50 19.01 12.46
C GLN A 204 -35.40 17.98 12.25
N LEU A 205 -35.11 17.56 11.01
CA LEU A 205 -33.97 16.69 10.71
C LEU A 205 -32.64 17.34 11.10
N LYS A 206 -32.40 18.60 10.68
CA LYS A 206 -31.18 19.33 11.01
C LYS A 206 -30.98 19.46 12.52
N SER A 207 -32.03 19.86 13.24
CA SER A 207 -32.00 19.97 14.71
C SER A 207 -31.77 18.61 15.39
N SER A 208 -32.37 17.53 14.85
CA SER A 208 -32.20 16.17 15.39
C SER A 208 -30.80 15.60 15.12
N MET A 209 -30.19 15.95 13.99
CA MET A 209 -28.79 15.61 13.71
C MET A 209 -27.85 16.35 14.66
N GLN A 210 -28.08 17.65 14.89
CA GLN A 210 -27.27 18.45 15.82
C GLN A 210 -27.35 17.95 17.27
N THR A 211 -28.53 17.47 17.69
CA THR A 211 -28.75 16.90 19.03
C THR A 211 -28.49 15.39 19.12
N MET A 212 -28.02 14.77 18.02
CA MET A 212 -27.71 13.34 17.92
C MET A 212 -28.88 12.40 18.28
N HIS A 213 -30.12 12.82 18.03
CA HIS A 213 -31.33 12.07 18.39
C HIS A 213 -31.74 11.06 17.30
N ALA A 214 -31.06 9.90 17.26
CA ALA A 214 -31.20 8.88 16.21
C ALA A 214 -32.65 8.45 15.85
N PRO A 215 -33.58 8.21 16.80
CA PRO A 215 -34.96 7.83 16.46
C PRO A 215 -35.74 8.91 15.69
N MET A 216 -35.44 10.19 15.98
CA MET A 216 -36.09 11.33 15.31
C MET A 216 -35.48 11.53 13.92
N VAL A 217 -34.18 11.32 13.77
CA VAL A 217 -33.50 11.30 12.46
C VAL A 217 -34.16 10.25 11.56
N GLN A 218 -34.34 9.01 12.03
CA GLN A 218 -35.02 7.95 11.27
C GLN A 218 -36.47 8.30 10.91
N SER A 219 -37.20 8.93 11.83
CA SER A 219 -38.57 9.40 11.59
C SER A 219 -38.62 10.49 10.51
N CYS A 220 -37.68 11.43 10.53
CA CYS A 220 -37.55 12.47 9.51
C CYS A 220 -37.12 11.91 8.15
N VAL A 221 -36.20 10.94 8.12
CA VAL A 221 -35.81 10.24 6.88
C VAL A 221 -37.01 9.54 6.25
N ARG A 222 -37.82 8.80 7.05
CA ARG A 222 -39.05 8.17 6.57
C ARG A 222 -40.06 9.21 6.07
N ALA A 223 -40.27 10.29 6.80
CA ALA A 223 -41.16 11.39 6.41
C ALA A 223 -40.74 12.06 5.08
N LEU A 224 -39.45 12.27 4.85
CA LEU A 224 -38.94 12.83 3.60
C LEU A 224 -39.08 11.88 2.41
N ARG A 225 -38.95 10.56 2.64
CA ARG A 225 -39.23 9.53 1.62
C ARG A 225 -40.71 9.52 1.25
N ASN A 226 -41.62 9.60 2.22
CA ASN A 226 -43.06 9.70 1.97
C ASN A 226 -43.41 10.93 1.11
N LEU A 227 -42.74 12.06 1.33
CA LEU A 227 -42.94 13.31 0.59
C LEU A 227 -42.18 13.38 -0.75
N ASN A 228 -41.54 12.27 -1.18
CA ASN A 228 -40.75 12.16 -2.40
C ASN A 228 -39.68 13.27 -2.58
N CYS A 229 -39.02 13.68 -1.48
CA CYS A 229 -38.04 14.76 -1.52
C CYS A 229 -36.70 14.44 -0.82
N TYR A 230 -36.51 13.19 -0.37
CA TYR A 230 -35.32 12.75 0.35
C TYR A 230 -34.01 13.03 -0.42
N ASP A 231 -33.85 12.50 -1.64
CA ASP A 231 -32.58 12.60 -2.38
C ASP A 231 -32.19 14.04 -2.71
N ALA A 232 -33.16 14.84 -3.17
CA ALA A 232 -32.93 16.25 -3.49
C ALA A 232 -32.50 17.03 -2.25
N LYS A 233 -33.09 16.73 -1.08
CA LYS A 233 -32.81 17.47 0.13
C LYS A 233 -31.54 17.01 0.85
N MET A 234 -31.23 15.72 0.79
CA MET A 234 -29.96 15.20 1.30
C MET A 234 -28.78 15.72 0.49
N ARG A 235 -28.91 15.82 -0.84
CA ARG A 235 -27.87 16.44 -1.69
C ARG A 235 -27.58 17.89 -1.29
N LEU A 236 -28.63 18.69 -1.09
CA LEU A 236 -28.47 20.07 -0.62
C LEU A 236 -27.82 20.14 0.77
N LEU A 237 -28.15 19.21 1.67
CA LEU A 237 -27.54 19.15 3.01
C LEU A 237 -26.05 18.80 2.94
N LEU A 238 -25.67 17.84 2.08
CA LEU A 238 -24.27 17.49 1.82
C LEU A 238 -23.48 18.71 1.30
N GLU A 239 -24.01 19.38 0.28
CA GLU A 239 -23.38 20.57 -0.32
C GLU A 239 -23.22 21.71 0.70
N GLU A 240 -24.24 21.95 1.54
CA GLU A 240 -24.21 22.98 2.57
C GLU A 240 -23.11 22.71 3.62
N GLU A 241 -22.98 21.47 4.08
CA GLU A 241 -21.98 21.10 5.10
C GLU A 241 -20.56 21.03 4.52
N ALA A 242 -20.40 20.53 3.29
CA ALA A 242 -19.10 20.57 2.60
C ALA A 242 -18.64 22.01 2.33
N ALA A 243 -19.55 22.91 1.96
CA ALA A 243 -19.23 24.33 1.76
C ALA A 243 -18.84 25.02 3.08
N LYS A 244 -19.50 24.68 4.20
CA LYS A 244 -19.12 25.18 5.54
C LYS A 244 -17.71 24.76 5.91
N LEU A 245 -17.37 23.48 5.69
CA LEU A 245 -16.03 22.97 5.96
C LEU A 245 -15.00 23.62 5.02
N ASP A 246 -15.27 23.72 3.72
CA ASP A 246 -14.37 24.40 2.77
C ASP A 246 -14.09 25.85 3.18
N ALA A 247 -15.13 26.60 3.60
CA ALA A 247 -14.98 27.95 4.12
C ALA A 247 -14.17 28.00 5.43
N ALA A 248 -14.31 27.01 6.31
CA ALA A 248 -13.49 26.90 7.51
C ALA A 248 -12.02 26.62 7.20
N PHE A 249 -11.74 25.76 6.22
CA PHE A 249 -10.39 25.54 5.68
C PHE A 249 -9.80 26.79 5.02
N LEU A 250 -10.61 27.59 4.31
CA LEU A 250 -10.19 28.85 3.69
C LEU A 250 -9.88 29.96 4.71
N LYS A 251 -10.53 29.94 5.88
CA LYS A 251 -10.23 30.89 6.96
C LYS A 251 -8.80 30.73 7.50
N LEU A 252 -8.22 29.52 7.41
CA LEU A 252 -6.84 29.27 7.82
C LEU A 252 -5.80 29.94 6.91
N SER A 253 -6.07 30.00 5.60
CA SER A 253 -5.14 30.63 4.64
C SER A 253 -5.24 32.16 4.69
N THR A 254 -6.44 32.68 4.92
CA THR A 254 -6.72 34.12 4.87
C THR A 254 -6.42 34.85 6.18
N HIS A 255 -6.45 34.17 7.34
CA HIS A 255 -6.27 34.78 8.65
C HIS A 255 -5.27 34.00 9.55
N PRO A 256 -3.96 34.08 9.25
CA PRO A 256 -2.91 33.31 9.93
C PRO A 256 -2.82 33.57 11.44
N ASN A 257 -3.18 34.78 11.90
CA ASN A 257 -3.13 35.18 13.31
C ASN A 257 -4.16 34.45 14.19
N THR A 258 -5.24 33.92 13.60
CA THR A 258 -6.27 33.15 14.30
C THR A 258 -6.09 31.63 14.20
N ALA A 259 -5.10 31.17 13.40
CA ALA A 259 -4.92 29.76 13.08
C ALA A 259 -4.79 28.85 14.31
N THR A 260 -4.13 29.31 15.38
CA THR A 260 -4.00 28.54 16.64
C THR A 260 -5.33 28.23 17.32
N LYS A 261 -6.33 29.11 17.20
CA LYS A 261 -7.69 28.87 17.73
C LYS A 261 -8.59 28.18 16.70
N SER A 262 -8.41 28.48 15.42
CA SER A 262 -9.23 27.92 14.33
C SER A 262 -8.90 26.46 14.03
N LEU A 263 -7.67 26.00 14.26
CA LEU A 263 -7.24 24.62 13.98
C LEU A 263 -7.97 23.55 14.82
N PRO A 264 -8.04 23.67 16.17
CA PRO A 264 -8.82 22.72 16.98
C PRO A 264 -10.31 22.76 16.68
N GLN A 265 -10.84 23.95 16.34
CA GLN A 265 -12.24 24.12 15.97
C GLN A 265 -12.53 23.40 14.65
N LEU A 266 -11.69 23.56 13.63
CA LEU A 266 -11.84 22.88 12.35
C LEU A 266 -11.85 21.36 12.50
N ALA A 267 -10.94 20.81 13.32
CA ALA A 267 -10.92 19.38 13.60
C ALA A 267 -12.21 18.93 14.32
N SER A 268 -12.73 19.74 15.23
CA SER A 268 -14.03 19.50 15.88
C SER A 268 -15.17 19.51 14.87
N ASP A 269 -15.17 20.47 13.95
CA ASP A 269 -16.22 20.61 12.94
C ASP A 269 -16.24 19.40 12.01
N VAL A 270 -15.06 18.94 11.54
CA VAL A 270 -14.93 17.72 10.72
C VAL A 270 -15.47 16.49 11.46
N GLN A 271 -15.09 16.31 12.74
CA GLN A 271 -15.58 15.20 13.55
C GLN A 271 -17.10 15.24 13.73
N THR A 272 -17.64 16.39 14.14
CA THR A 272 -19.08 16.56 14.35
C THR A 272 -19.88 16.31 13.07
N THR A 273 -19.41 16.78 11.91
CA THR A 273 -20.06 16.49 10.63
C THR A 273 -20.08 14.99 10.31
N LEU A 274 -18.98 14.27 10.53
CA LEU A 274 -18.92 12.82 10.32
C LEU A 274 -19.90 12.07 11.24
N GLU A 275 -19.94 12.43 12.52
CA GLU A 275 -20.84 11.82 13.50
C GLU A 275 -22.31 12.08 13.14
N GLN A 276 -22.67 13.29 12.74
CA GLN A 276 -24.05 13.63 12.34
C GLN A 276 -24.53 12.84 11.12
N PHE A 277 -23.69 12.71 10.09
CA PHE A 277 -24.04 12.01 8.85
C PHE A 277 -24.03 10.49 9.02
N SER A 278 -23.31 9.96 10.00
CA SER A 278 -23.38 8.53 10.35
C SER A 278 -24.80 8.10 10.74
N LEU A 279 -25.58 9.00 11.37
CA LEU A 279 -26.98 8.75 11.77
C LEU A 279 -27.94 8.58 10.57
N LEU A 280 -27.55 9.07 9.39
CA LEU A 280 -28.35 9.00 8.16
C LEU A 280 -28.16 7.69 7.37
N GLY A 281 -27.19 6.86 7.77
CA GLY A 281 -26.86 5.59 7.13
C GLY A 281 -25.56 5.63 6.32
N SER A 282 -25.10 4.43 5.94
CA SER A 282 -23.78 4.21 5.33
C SER A 282 -23.57 4.95 4.00
N ASP A 283 -24.57 5.02 3.12
CA ASP A 283 -24.44 5.68 1.82
C ASP A 283 -24.26 7.21 1.94
N MET A 284 -25.00 7.81 2.87
CA MET A 284 -24.92 9.25 3.14
C MET A 284 -23.61 9.61 3.83
N ALA A 285 -23.18 8.78 4.78
CA ALA A 285 -21.88 8.89 5.44
C ALA A 285 -20.71 8.77 4.44
N LYS A 286 -20.80 7.84 3.47
CA LYS A 286 -19.80 7.72 2.39
C LYS A 286 -19.74 8.98 1.53
N SER A 287 -20.90 9.54 1.18
CA SER A 287 -20.97 10.74 0.34
C SER A 287 -20.32 11.96 1.00
N ILE A 288 -20.59 12.22 2.29
CA ILE A 288 -19.95 13.34 3.00
C ILE A 288 -18.45 13.09 3.22
N CYS A 289 -18.05 11.85 3.50
CA CYS A 289 -16.65 11.49 3.65
C CYS A 289 -15.85 11.82 2.38
N GLY A 290 -16.37 11.43 1.21
CA GLY A 290 -15.75 11.74 -0.08
C GLY A 290 -15.59 13.25 -0.33
N GLN A 291 -16.57 14.06 0.08
CA GLN A 291 -16.49 15.52 -0.02
C GLN A 291 -15.46 16.12 0.95
N ILE A 292 -15.42 15.66 2.21
CA ILE A 292 -14.41 16.09 3.19
C ILE A 292 -13.00 15.73 2.71
N ALA A 293 -12.83 14.51 2.20
CA ALA A 293 -11.60 14.04 1.56
C ALA A 293 -11.14 14.99 0.45
N ASN A 294 -12.07 15.38 -0.44
CA ASN A 294 -11.77 16.31 -1.51
C ASN A 294 -11.40 17.72 -1.00
N VAL A 295 -12.10 18.24 0.01
CA VAL A 295 -11.78 19.52 0.65
C VAL A 295 -10.38 19.48 1.27
N ILE A 296 -10.05 18.41 2.01
CA ILE A 296 -8.71 18.20 2.58
C ILE A 296 -7.66 18.18 1.46
N ARG A 297 -7.91 17.42 0.39
CA ARG A 297 -7.01 17.30 -0.76
C ARG A 297 -6.72 18.64 -1.44
N VAL A 298 -7.72 19.50 -1.56
CA VAL A 298 -7.57 20.80 -2.24
C VAL A 298 -6.99 21.86 -1.31
N ARG A 299 -7.51 21.97 -0.07
CA ARG A 299 -7.22 23.10 0.82
C ARG A 299 -6.03 22.90 1.74
N VAL A 300 -5.71 21.68 2.14
CA VAL A 300 -4.53 21.44 3.00
C VAL A 300 -3.22 21.80 2.28
N PRO A 301 -3.05 21.51 0.96
CA PRO A 301 -1.90 21.98 0.21
C PRO A 301 -1.80 23.51 0.07
N GLU A 302 -2.92 24.22 -0.04
CA GLU A 302 -2.95 25.70 -0.08
C GLU A 302 -2.55 26.33 1.27
N ASN A 303 -2.67 25.56 2.36
CA ASN A 303 -2.34 25.94 3.72
C ASN A 303 -0.96 25.42 4.17
N ALA A 304 0.04 25.41 3.29
CA ALA A 304 1.38 24.86 3.51
C ALA A 304 2.01 25.12 4.90
N PRO A 305 1.97 26.32 5.50
CA PRO A 305 2.55 26.56 6.83
C PRO A 305 1.78 25.88 7.99
N TYR A 306 0.51 25.51 7.78
CA TYR A 306 -0.34 24.89 8.79
C TYR A 306 -0.69 23.43 8.48
N ALA A 307 -0.38 22.93 7.28
CA ALA A 307 -0.75 21.60 6.81
C ALA A 307 -0.39 20.50 7.80
N CYS A 308 0.83 20.55 8.36
CA CYS A 308 1.30 19.61 9.39
C CYS A 308 0.43 19.62 10.65
N ARG A 309 0.04 20.81 11.12
CA ARG A 309 -0.81 20.98 12.32
C ARG A 309 -2.27 20.62 12.06
N VAL A 310 -2.77 20.87 10.85
CA VAL A 310 -4.10 20.46 10.40
C VAL A 310 -4.20 18.93 10.44
N VAL A 311 -3.24 18.24 9.83
CA VAL A 311 -3.18 16.78 9.82
C VAL A 311 -3.06 16.23 11.24
N GLN A 312 -2.22 16.83 12.09
CA GLN A 312 -2.10 16.47 13.50
C GLN A 312 -3.45 16.55 14.24
N HIS A 313 -4.14 17.70 14.17
CA HIS A 313 -5.38 17.89 14.93
C HIS A 313 -6.57 17.09 14.40
N ILE A 314 -6.67 16.88 13.09
CA ILE A 314 -7.69 15.99 12.50
C ILE A 314 -7.48 14.58 13.06
N VAL A 315 -6.26 14.04 12.96
CA VAL A 315 -5.93 12.67 13.40
C VAL A 315 -6.01 12.51 14.93
N GLU A 316 -5.76 13.55 15.72
CA GLU A 316 -5.88 13.52 17.19
C GLU A 316 -7.34 13.47 17.67
N ARG A 317 -8.25 14.18 17.00
CA ARG A 317 -9.65 14.32 17.43
C ARG A 317 -10.59 13.30 16.79
N THR A 318 -10.40 12.97 15.52
CA THR A 318 -11.09 11.82 14.93
C THR A 318 -10.32 10.58 15.35
N THR A 319 -10.86 9.79 16.30
CA THR A 319 -10.25 8.48 16.56
C THR A 319 -10.30 7.72 15.24
N LEU A 320 -9.16 7.20 14.76
CA LEU A 320 -9.13 6.41 13.51
C LEU A 320 -10.10 5.22 13.57
N GLU A 321 -10.45 4.79 14.79
CA GLU A 321 -11.52 3.84 15.10
C GLU A 321 -12.91 4.29 14.61
N GLN A 322 -13.24 5.58 14.66
CA GLN A 322 -14.49 6.10 14.09
C GLN A 322 -14.54 5.95 12.57
N PHE A 323 -13.40 6.01 11.86
CA PHE A 323 -13.39 5.72 10.43
C PHE A 323 -13.64 4.23 10.15
N SER A 324 -13.22 3.33 11.05
CA SER A 324 -13.53 1.91 10.92
C SER A 324 -15.03 1.59 11.07
N LEU A 325 -15.78 2.42 11.81
CA LEU A 325 -17.25 2.33 11.92
C LEU A 325 -17.97 2.68 10.60
N LEU A 326 -17.29 3.33 9.65
CA LEU A 326 -17.82 3.74 8.35
C LEU A 326 -17.57 2.70 7.24
N GLY A 327 -16.87 1.60 7.55
CA GLY A 327 -16.49 0.52 6.63
C GLY A 327 -15.03 0.60 6.16
N SER A 328 -14.39 -0.57 6.05
CA SER A 328 -12.95 -0.71 5.76
C SER A 328 -12.47 -0.03 4.48
N ASP A 329 -13.25 -0.14 3.39
CA ASP A 329 -12.89 0.47 2.11
C ASP A 329 -12.83 2.02 2.18
N MET A 330 -13.70 2.62 2.99
CA MET A 330 -13.74 4.08 3.17
C MET A 330 -12.65 4.55 4.13
N ALA A 331 -12.42 3.81 5.21
CA ALA A 331 -11.31 4.06 6.13
C ALA A 331 -9.96 4.05 5.38
N LYS A 332 -9.76 3.08 4.48
CA LYS A 332 -8.58 3.02 3.58
C LYS A 332 -8.49 4.20 2.62
N SER A 333 -9.61 4.64 2.04
CA SER A 333 -9.62 5.79 1.12
C SER A 333 -9.20 7.08 1.82
N ILE A 334 -9.79 7.38 2.99
CA ILE A 334 -9.45 8.56 3.79
C ILE A 334 -8.00 8.47 4.29
N CYS A 335 -7.59 7.31 4.81
CA CYS A 335 -6.22 7.08 5.24
C CYS A 335 -5.22 7.21 4.09
N GLY A 336 -5.56 6.74 2.89
CA GLY A 336 -4.74 6.88 1.68
C GLY A 336 -4.58 8.34 1.23
N GLN A 337 -5.59 9.17 1.41
CA GLN A 337 -5.48 10.60 1.10
C GLN A 337 -4.65 11.37 2.12
N ILE A 338 -4.82 11.08 3.42
CA ILE A 338 -3.98 11.62 4.49
C ILE A 338 -2.51 11.21 4.27
N ALA A 339 -2.29 9.93 3.92
CA ALA A 339 -0.98 9.39 3.57
C ALA A 339 -0.32 10.13 2.40
N ASN A 340 -1.08 10.47 1.36
CA ASN A 340 -0.55 11.23 0.23
C ASN A 340 -0.11 12.65 0.64
N VAL A 341 -0.90 13.32 1.49
CA VAL A 341 -0.52 14.64 2.03
C VAL A 341 0.76 14.56 2.86
N ILE A 342 0.89 13.54 3.71
CA ILE A 342 2.11 13.29 4.50
C ILE A 342 3.32 13.13 3.57
N ARG A 343 3.19 12.27 2.56
CA ARG A 343 4.29 11.94 1.65
C ARG A 343 4.77 13.14 0.84
N VAL A 344 3.86 14.02 0.43
CA VAL A 344 4.18 15.16 -0.45
C VAL A 344 4.64 16.39 0.32
N ARG A 345 4.03 16.71 1.48
CA ARG A 345 4.17 18.03 2.11
C ARG A 345 4.90 18.06 3.44
N VAL A 346 4.93 16.96 4.19
CA VAL A 346 5.66 16.91 5.46
C VAL A 346 7.19 17.00 5.26
N PRO A 347 7.79 16.40 4.21
CA PRO A 347 9.23 16.60 3.93
C PRO A 347 9.61 18.05 3.60
N GLU A 348 8.72 18.83 2.98
CA GLU A 348 8.95 20.26 2.64
C GLU A 348 9.04 21.15 3.90
N ASN A 349 8.49 20.71 5.04
CA ASN A 349 8.49 21.41 6.32
C ASN A 349 9.39 20.70 7.36
N ALA A 350 10.69 20.59 7.05
CA ALA A 350 11.72 19.94 7.88
C ALA A 350 11.64 20.20 9.40
N PRO A 351 11.44 21.43 9.92
CA PRO A 351 11.42 21.67 11.38
C PRO A 351 10.21 21.06 12.11
N TYR A 352 9.14 20.70 11.41
CA TYR A 352 7.93 20.11 12.00
C TYR A 352 7.78 18.62 11.69
N ALA A 353 8.53 18.07 10.73
CA ALA A 353 8.44 16.69 10.30
C ALA A 353 8.62 15.69 11.45
N CYS A 354 9.62 15.89 12.31
CA CYS A 354 9.86 15.01 13.47
C CYS A 354 8.66 14.99 14.45
N ARG A 355 8.10 16.16 14.77
CA ARG A 355 6.93 16.27 15.67
C ARG A 355 5.68 15.61 15.09
N VAL A 356 5.46 15.77 13.79
CA VAL A 356 4.36 15.11 13.07
C VAL A 356 4.53 13.59 13.12
N VAL A 357 5.71 13.06 12.77
CA VAL A 357 5.98 11.62 12.80
C VAL A 357 5.83 11.06 14.21
N GLN A 358 6.30 11.76 15.25
CA GLN A 358 6.16 11.37 16.65
C GLN A 358 4.70 11.23 17.07
N HIS A 359 3.89 12.28 16.82
CA HIS A 359 2.48 12.27 17.22
C HIS A 359 1.66 11.26 16.42
N MET A 360 1.88 11.19 15.11
CA MET A 360 1.18 10.24 14.27
C MET A 360 1.54 8.80 14.64
N THR A 361 2.81 8.50 14.91
CA THR A 361 3.23 7.15 15.35
C THR A 361 2.58 6.75 16.68
N HIS A 362 2.44 7.69 17.62
CA HIS A 362 1.74 7.44 18.89
C HIS A 362 0.23 7.17 18.69
N VAL A 363 -0.44 7.93 17.83
CA VAL A 363 -1.87 7.68 17.49
C VAL A 363 -2.02 6.32 16.81
N LEU A 364 -1.14 6.00 15.85
CA LEU A 364 -1.17 4.75 15.11
C LEU A 364 -0.88 3.53 16.01
N LYS A 365 -0.02 3.64 17.03
CA LYS A 365 0.22 2.53 17.99
C LYS A 365 -1.05 2.12 18.74
N ARG A 366 -2.01 3.04 18.92
CA ARG A 366 -3.31 2.74 19.55
C ARG A 366 -4.31 2.09 18.61
N THR A 367 -4.06 2.11 17.29
CA THR A 367 -4.99 1.62 16.28
C THR A 367 -4.42 0.39 15.54
N ILE A 368 -5.04 -0.77 15.78
CA ILE A 368 -4.64 -2.07 15.19
C ILE A 368 -5.29 -2.29 13.81
N ALA A 369 -6.17 -1.39 13.37
CA ALA A 369 -6.93 -1.55 12.13
C ALA A 369 -6.03 -1.53 10.87
N THR A 370 -6.23 -2.52 9.98
CA THR A 370 -5.57 -2.63 8.67
C THR A 370 -5.84 -1.44 7.76
N ASP A 371 -6.90 -0.69 8.03
CA ASP A 371 -7.30 0.48 7.25
C ASP A 371 -6.33 1.66 7.36
N VAL A 372 -5.47 1.66 8.38
CA VAL A 372 -4.50 2.74 8.65
C VAL A 372 -3.12 2.48 8.06
N GLN A 373 -2.92 1.32 7.42
CA GLN A 373 -1.65 0.96 6.77
C GLN A 373 -1.13 2.02 5.77
N PRO A 374 -1.96 2.67 4.94
CA PRO A 374 -1.46 3.70 4.01
C PRO A 374 -0.74 4.86 4.74
N ILE A 375 -1.21 5.23 5.93
CA ILE A 375 -0.59 6.28 6.74
C ILE A 375 0.74 5.79 7.32
N ARG A 376 0.81 4.54 7.81
CA ARG A 376 2.08 3.93 8.26
C ARG A 376 3.11 3.92 7.14
N ASP A 377 2.74 3.47 5.94
CA ASP A 377 3.61 3.42 4.76
C ASP A 377 4.06 4.83 4.30
N ALA A 378 3.25 5.86 4.54
CA ALA A 378 3.62 7.24 4.23
C ALA A 378 4.59 7.87 5.25
N LEU A 379 4.63 7.38 6.49
CA LEU A 379 5.57 7.83 7.51
C LEU A 379 6.95 7.20 7.36
N GLU A 380 7.07 6.01 6.74
CA GLU A 380 8.34 5.30 6.56
C GLU A 380 9.45 6.11 5.87
N PRO A 381 9.20 6.81 4.74
CA PRO A 381 10.23 7.67 4.13
C PRO A 381 10.69 8.81 5.05
N LEU A 382 9.79 9.35 5.88
CA LEU A 382 10.12 10.40 6.85
C LEU A 382 10.95 9.86 8.01
N LYS A 383 10.61 8.66 8.54
CA LYS A 383 11.40 7.95 9.55
C LYS A 383 12.83 7.71 9.05
N ARG A 384 12.96 7.20 7.83
CA ARG A 384 14.27 7.01 7.17
C ARG A 384 15.02 8.33 6.97
N GLY A 385 14.32 9.40 6.59
CA GLY A 385 14.90 10.74 6.46
C GLY A 385 15.45 11.28 7.78
N LEU A 386 14.72 11.12 8.89
CA LEU A 386 15.17 11.51 10.23
C LEU A 386 16.43 10.74 10.65
N LEU A 387 16.45 9.42 10.44
CA LEU A 387 17.61 8.58 10.72
C LEU A 387 18.82 8.95 9.87
N SER A 388 18.61 9.23 8.59
CA SER A 388 19.67 9.65 7.67
C SER A 388 20.26 11.01 8.07
N HIS A 389 19.42 11.96 8.48
CA HIS A 389 19.87 13.27 8.95
C HIS A 389 20.65 13.16 10.27
N ALA A 390 20.14 12.37 11.22
CA ALA A 390 20.83 12.11 12.48
C ALA A 390 22.20 11.45 12.25
N LEU A 391 22.28 10.48 11.32
CA LEU A 391 23.54 9.85 10.94
C LEU A 391 24.52 10.86 10.33
N SER A 392 24.05 11.73 9.43
CA SER A 392 24.88 12.79 8.82
C SER A 392 25.45 13.71 9.90
N ASN A 393 24.62 14.18 10.83
CA ASN A 393 25.05 15.03 11.93
C ASN A 393 26.10 14.34 12.82
N MET A 394 25.91 13.06 13.15
CA MET A 394 26.89 12.30 13.92
C MET A 394 28.21 12.14 13.15
N PHE A 395 28.15 11.88 11.83
CA PHE A 395 29.35 11.80 10.99
C PHE A 395 30.09 13.13 10.87
N GLU A 396 29.37 14.24 10.73
CA GLU A 396 29.95 15.59 10.76
C GLU A 396 30.63 15.85 12.10
N ALA A 397 29.97 15.54 13.22
CA ALA A 397 30.55 15.69 14.55
C ALA A 397 31.84 14.88 14.72
N VAL A 398 31.89 13.65 14.22
CA VAL A 398 33.11 12.83 14.18
C VAL A 398 34.19 13.48 13.32
N ASN A 399 33.87 13.86 12.09
CA ASN A 399 34.86 14.47 11.18
C ASN A 399 35.44 15.75 11.74
N GLU A 400 34.63 16.60 12.38
CA GLU A 400 35.12 17.82 13.03
C GLU A 400 35.91 17.51 14.30
N ALA A 401 35.51 16.52 15.09
CA ALA A 401 36.23 16.14 16.31
C ALA A 401 37.65 15.62 15.99
N PHE A 402 37.82 14.90 14.89
CA PHE A 402 39.10 14.34 14.47
C PHE A 402 39.98 15.30 13.64
N GLN A 403 39.60 16.57 13.47
CA GLN A 403 40.48 17.57 12.85
C GLN A 403 41.68 17.92 13.73
N ASP A 404 41.49 17.94 15.05
CA ASP A 404 42.53 18.14 16.05
C ASP A 404 42.39 17.12 17.20
N PRO A 405 42.97 15.92 17.05
CA PRO A 405 42.88 14.87 18.05
C PRO A 405 43.83 15.07 19.25
N SER A 406 44.51 16.22 19.37
CA SER A 406 45.49 16.47 20.44
C SER A 406 44.90 16.44 21.85
N MET A 407 43.59 16.69 21.97
CA MET A 407 42.86 16.69 23.24
C MET A 407 41.81 15.57 23.28
N PRO A 408 42.15 14.37 23.81
CA PRO A 408 41.25 13.22 23.80
C PRO A 408 39.87 13.48 24.40
N SER A 409 39.82 14.21 25.51
CA SER A 409 38.56 14.54 26.20
C SER A 409 37.62 15.38 25.34
N ALA A 410 38.14 16.31 24.56
CA ALA A 410 37.34 17.16 23.67
C ALA A 410 36.74 16.35 22.52
N VAL A 411 37.52 15.42 21.93
CA VAL A 411 37.04 14.51 20.88
C VAL A 411 35.91 13.62 21.42
N VAL A 412 36.14 12.99 22.58
CA VAL A 412 35.19 12.08 23.21
C VAL A 412 33.90 12.81 23.57
N GLU A 413 33.95 13.98 24.19
CA GLU A 413 32.76 14.75 24.54
C GLU A 413 31.97 15.22 23.32
N LYS A 414 32.65 15.64 22.25
CA LYS A 414 31.99 16.07 21.01
C LYS A 414 31.25 14.91 20.33
N VAL A 415 31.89 13.76 20.19
CA VAL A 415 31.28 12.56 19.59
C VAL A 415 30.18 12.02 20.49
N SER A 416 30.45 11.77 21.78
CA SER A 416 29.47 11.24 22.73
C SER A 416 28.29 12.20 22.93
N GLY A 417 28.53 13.52 22.90
CA GLY A 417 27.49 14.55 22.95
C GLY A 417 26.55 14.46 21.77
N ALA A 418 27.08 14.42 20.54
CA ALA A 418 26.28 14.28 19.32
C ALA A 418 25.48 12.98 19.30
N VAL A 419 26.12 11.84 19.66
CA VAL A 419 25.43 10.54 19.73
C VAL A 419 24.28 10.58 20.74
N ARG A 420 24.51 11.13 21.95
CA ARG A 420 23.49 11.22 22.99
C ARG A 420 22.33 12.13 22.58
N GLU A 421 22.62 13.26 21.96
CA GLU A 421 21.60 14.18 21.45
C GLU A 421 20.71 13.49 20.40
N GLN A 422 21.31 12.81 19.43
CA GLN A 422 20.54 12.12 18.39
C GLN A 422 19.74 10.94 18.96
N LEU A 423 20.29 10.18 19.90
CA LEU A 423 19.58 9.08 20.55
C LEU A 423 18.38 9.57 21.37
N MET A 424 18.53 10.68 22.10
CA MET A 424 17.43 11.30 22.85
C MET A 424 16.32 11.84 21.93
N SER A 425 16.66 12.27 20.72
CA SER A 425 15.69 12.79 19.74
C SER A 425 14.66 11.74 19.26
N VAL A 426 14.97 10.45 19.38
CA VAL A 426 14.14 9.33 18.91
C VAL A 426 13.59 8.45 20.04
N ASN A 427 13.81 8.79 21.32
CA ASN A 427 13.46 7.90 22.45
C ASN A 427 11.97 7.54 22.54
N TRP A 428 11.12 8.32 21.86
CA TRP A 428 9.68 8.17 21.86
C TRP A 428 9.20 7.00 20.99
N ASP A 429 10.05 6.42 20.15
CA ASP A 429 9.74 5.22 19.36
C ASP A 429 10.86 4.18 19.43
N ILE A 430 10.52 3.01 19.98
CA ILE A 430 11.43 1.88 20.17
C ILE A 430 12.03 1.39 18.85
N ASP A 431 11.23 1.33 17.77
CA ASP A 431 11.69 0.82 16.48
C ASP A 431 12.72 1.78 15.85
N LEU A 432 12.45 3.09 15.92
CA LEU A 432 13.39 4.14 15.52
C LEU A 432 14.64 4.17 16.42
N GLY A 433 14.47 3.91 17.72
CA GLY A 433 15.58 3.77 18.67
C GLY A 433 16.52 2.63 18.28
N ASN A 434 15.97 1.46 17.96
CA ASN A 434 16.75 0.30 17.50
C ASN A 434 17.49 0.59 16.18
N GLU A 435 16.84 1.26 15.22
CA GLU A 435 17.50 1.68 13.98
C GLU A 435 18.58 2.75 14.22
N MET A 436 18.36 3.65 15.18
CA MET A 436 19.37 4.63 15.60
C MET A 436 20.58 3.95 16.22
N GLU A 437 20.40 2.91 17.03
CA GLU A 437 21.50 2.11 17.58
C GLU A 437 22.37 1.47 16.48
N LEU A 438 21.77 0.99 15.38
CA LEU A 438 22.53 0.52 14.21
C LEU A 438 23.36 1.65 13.58
N ASN A 439 22.81 2.87 13.53
CA ASN A 439 23.53 4.05 13.07
C ASN A 439 24.67 4.43 14.01
N ILE A 440 24.48 4.33 15.33
CA ILE A 440 25.57 4.54 16.32
C ILE A 440 26.71 3.54 16.08
N GLY A 441 26.40 2.28 15.78
CA GLY A 441 27.40 1.30 15.37
C GLY A 441 28.25 1.76 14.18
N LYS A 442 27.63 2.35 13.16
CA LYS A 442 28.36 2.93 11.99
C LYS A 442 29.22 4.13 12.39
N VAL A 443 28.77 4.95 13.34
CA VAL A 443 29.55 6.08 13.87
C VAL A 443 30.79 5.57 14.59
N MET A 444 30.69 4.51 15.40
CA MET A 444 31.85 3.91 16.07
C MET A 444 32.82 3.25 15.08
N GLU A 445 32.32 2.65 14.00
CA GLU A 445 33.17 2.16 12.90
C GLU A 445 33.93 3.31 12.23
N LEU A 446 33.27 4.45 11.97
CA LEU A 446 33.94 5.63 11.42
C LEU A 446 35.01 6.19 12.38
N CYS A 447 34.73 6.25 13.69
CA CYS A 447 35.72 6.61 14.69
C CYS A 447 36.94 5.68 14.66
N ALA A 448 36.71 4.37 14.59
CA ALA A 448 37.78 3.38 14.50
C ALA A 448 38.62 3.58 13.22
N GLN A 449 37.98 3.79 12.07
CA GLN A 449 38.68 4.08 10.81
C GLN A 449 39.52 5.36 10.89
N LYS A 450 39.00 6.43 11.52
CA LYS A 450 39.74 7.68 11.71
C LYS A 450 40.96 7.49 12.61
N VAL A 451 40.79 6.76 13.71
CA VAL A 451 41.90 6.41 14.60
C VAL A 451 42.95 5.61 13.84
N GLU A 452 42.54 4.55 13.15
CA GLU A 452 43.42 3.68 12.37
C GLU A 452 44.19 4.44 11.27
N GLN A 453 43.54 5.35 10.55
CA GLN A 453 44.17 6.17 9.50
C GLN A 453 45.23 7.15 10.02
N MET A 454 45.11 7.60 11.28
CA MET A 454 46.03 8.56 11.88
C MET A 454 47.10 7.90 12.75
N LEU A 455 46.93 6.63 13.11
CA LEU A 455 47.93 5.87 13.84
C LEU A 455 49.13 5.56 12.95
N VAL A 456 50.33 5.78 13.51
CA VAL A 456 51.60 5.40 12.87
C VAL A 456 52.26 4.33 13.74
N LEU A 457 52.18 3.07 13.33
CA LEU A 457 52.60 1.91 14.12
C LEU A 457 53.91 1.26 13.61
N ASP A 458 54.67 1.97 12.79
CA ASP A 458 55.97 1.50 12.33
C ASP A 458 56.96 1.37 13.48
N ASP A 459 57.84 0.37 13.42
CA ASP A 459 58.77 0.06 14.51
C ASP A 459 59.65 1.27 14.90
N ALA A 460 60.03 2.12 13.94
CA ALA A 460 60.79 3.34 14.18
C ALA A 460 59.97 4.45 14.88
N ALA A 461 58.67 4.53 14.61
CA ALA A 461 57.77 5.51 15.24
C ALA A 461 57.42 5.11 16.69
N LEU A 462 57.45 3.81 16.99
CA LEU A 462 57.14 3.27 18.31
C LEU A 462 58.36 3.11 19.22
N GLN A 463 59.58 3.22 18.67
CA GLN A 463 60.82 3.06 19.44
C GLN A 463 60.88 4.02 20.63
N VAL A 464 61.11 3.47 21.82
CA VAL A 464 61.21 4.25 23.06
C VAL A 464 62.55 4.99 23.09
N GLY A 465 62.49 6.32 23.10
CA GLY A 465 63.65 7.20 23.25
C GLY A 465 63.64 7.92 24.61
N GLU A 466 64.56 8.86 24.81
CA GLU A 466 64.64 9.67 26.05
C GLU A 466 63.43 10.60 26.24
N HIS A 467 62.73 10.93 25.15
CA HIS A 467 61.57 11.82 25.15
C HIS A 467 60.46 11.24 24.29
N ILE A 468 59.21 11.51 24.68
CA ILE A 468 58.03 11.15 23.89
C ILE A 468 58.01 12.04 22.65
N SER A 469 58.10 11.41 21.47
CA SER A 469 57.98 12.11 20.20
C SER A 469 56.56 12.63 19.96
N SER A 470 56.41 13.60 19.05
CA SER A 470 55.10 14.10 18.65
C SER A 470 54.19 13.01 18.05
N VAL A 471 54.79 12.04 17.34
CA VAL A 471 54.08 10.89 16.76
C VAL A 471 53.57 9.95 17.86
N GLN A 472 54.40 9.65 18.86
CA GLN A 472 53.99 8.83 20.01
C GLN A 472 52.91 9.53 20.84
N ALA A 473 53.06 10.82 21.10
CA ALA A 473 52.04 11.61 21.81
C ALA A 473 50.69 11.58 21.09
N LEU A 474 50.70 11.73 19.75
CA LEU A 474 49.50 11.61 18.93
C LEU A 474 48.89 10.20 19.00
N ASN A 475 49.70 9.15 18.85
CA ASN A 475 49.25 7.76 18.96
C ASN A 475 48.58 7.50 20.33
N TYR A 476 49.19 7.96 21.43
CA TYR A 476 48.63 7.81 22.77
C TYR A 476 47.32 8.58 22.96
N ALA A 477 47.23 9.79 22.42
CA ALA A 477 45.99 10.57 22.42
C ALA A 477 44.86 9.80 21.69
N LEU A 478 45.14 9.26 20.50
CA LEU A 478 44.19 8.49 19.70
C LEU A 478 43.74 7.19 20.39
N LEU A 479 44.67 6.45 21.01
CA LEU A 479 44.35 5.24 21.78
C LEU A 479 43.50 5.56 23.02
N ASN A 480 43.74 6.69 23.68
CA ASN A 480 42.92 7.15 24.79
C ASN A 480 41.51 7.57 24.35
N VAL A 481 41.36 8.18 23.17
CA VAL A 481 40.05 8.44 22.54
C VAL A 481 39.31 7.11 22.30
N ALA A 482 39.98 6.15 21.66
CA ALA A 482 39.39 4.84 21.36
C ALA A 482 38.96 4.10 22.63
N HIS A 483 39.82 4.08 23.66
CA HIS A 483 39.51 3.48 24.95
C HIS A 483 38.31 4.15 25.62
N SER A 484 38.31 5.48 25.70
CA SER A 484 37.22 6.23 26.35
C SER A 484 35.88 6.05 25.65
N LEU A 485 35.86 6.09 24.31
CA LEU A 485 34.65 5.82 23.52
C LEU A 485 34.18 4.37 23.70
N SER A 486 35.10 3.40 23.73
CA SER A 486 34.77 1.99 23.97
C SER A 486 34.15 1.75 25.35
N ALA A 487 34.63 2.46 26.37
CA ALA A 487 34.12 2.37 27.74
C ALA A 487 32.73 3.03 27.86
N GLN A 488 32.54 4.21 27.25
CA GLN A 488 31.26 4.92 27.28
C GLN A 488 30.17 4.24 26.44
N TRP A 489 30.54 3.61 25.32
CA TRP A 489 29.64 2.97 24.37
C TRP A 489 29.92 1.48 24.22
N ASN A 490 29.93 0.75 25.35
CA ASN A 490 30.33 -0.66 25.45
C ASN A 490 29.67 -1.59 24.41
N ARG A 491 28.38 -1.38 24.10
CA ARG A 491 27.61 -2.18 23.14
C ARG A 491 28.10 -2.04 21.69
N PHE A 492 28.78 -0.94 21.38
CA PHE A 492 29.28 -0.61 20.04
C PHE A 492 30.81 -0.55 19.99
N SER A 493 31.50 -1.07 21.02
CA SER A 493 32.95 -0.95 21.22
C SER A 493 33.80 -1.79 20.25
N ARG A 494 33.23 -2.83 19.65
CA ARG A 494 33.96 -3.84 18.86
C ARG A 494 34.92 -3.26 17.80
N PRO A 495 34.55 -2.25 16.99
CA PRO A 495 35.46 -1.67 16.00
C PRO A 495 36.66 -0.96 16.64
N LEU A 496 36.44 -0.26 17.76
CA LEU A 496 37.49 0.47 18.48
C LEU A 496 38.46 -0.49 19.17
N VAL A 497 37.93 -1.55 19.79
CA VAL A 497 38.72 -2.61 20.42
C VAL A 497 39.66 -3.27 19.41
N ARG A 498 39.18 -3.57 18.20
CA ARG A 498 39.99 -4.14 17.11
C ARG A 498 41.23 -3.28 16.79
N VAL A 499 41.04 -1.97 16.63
CA VAL A 499 42.16 -1.05 16.32
C VAL A 499 43.12 -0.94 17.51
N MET A 500 42.58 -0.90 18.73
CA MET A 500 43.36 -0.88 19.94
C MET A 500 44.23 -2.14 20.09
N ASP A 501 43.68 -3.33 19.87
CA ASP A 501 44.42 -4.59 20.01
C ASP A 501 45.60 -4.67 19.01
N GLY A 502 45.38 -4.28 17.74
CA GLY A 502 46.47 -4.20 16.76
C GLY A 502 47.58 -3.20 17.16
N ALA A 503 47.21 -2.06 17.74
CA ALA A 503 48.19 -1.12 18.29
C ALA A 503 48.93 -1.69 19.51
N ARG A 504 48.25 -2.49 20.35
CA ARG A 504 48.84 -3.11 21.54
C ARG A 504 49.93 -4.08 21.15
N GLU A 505 49.61 -4.96 20.21
CA GLU A 505 50.55 -5.94 19.66
C GLU A 505 51.78 -5.26 19.06
N ALA A 506 51.59 -4.16 18.32
CA ALA A 506 52.69 -3.40 17.74
C ALA A 506 53.61 -2.80 18.81
N ILE A 507 53.05 -2.12 19.82
CA ILE A 507 53.82 -1.50 20.92
C ILE A 507 54.60 -2.58 21.69
N VAL A 508 53.95 -3.68 22.03
CA VAL A 508 54.57 -4.78 22.80
C VAL A 508 55.63 -5.50 21.97
N ARG A 509 55.40 -5.72 20.67
CA ARG A 509 56.39 -6.31 19.75
C ARG A 509 57.68 -5.48 19.67
N VAL A 510 57.55 -4.16 19.55
CA VAL A 510 58.71 -3.24 19.56
C VAL A 510 59.41 -3.32 20.91
N ALA A 511 58.65 -3.34 22.01
CA ALA A 511 59.23 -3.48 23.35
C ALA A 511 60.01 -4.79 23.53
N HIS A 512 59.47 -5.93 23.11
CA HIS A 512 60.18 -7.21 23.11
C HIS A 512 61.45 -7.17 22.25
N THR A 513 61.42 -6.46 21.12
CA THR A 513 62.57 -6.35 20.22
C THR A 513 63.69 -5.51 20.82
N SER A 514 63.36 -4.40 21.47
CA SER A 514 64.32 -3.58 22.21
C SER A 514 64.94 -4.38 23.36
N VAL A 515 64.13 -5.01 24.21
CA VAL A 515 64.62 -5.83 25.34
C VAL A 515 65.55 -6.93 24.86
N ARG A 516 65.18 -7.66 23.80
CA ARG A 516 66.01 -8.71 23.22
C ARG A 516 67.34 -8.17 22.70
N THR A 517 67.33 -7.02 22.03
CA THR A 517 68.53 -6.42 21.45
C THR A 517 69.50 -6.00 22.56
N ILE A 518 68.99 -5.39 23.62
CA ILE A 518 69.78 -5.00 24.80
C ILE A 518 70.34 -6.24 25.50
N LEU A 519 69.51 -7.25 25.77
CA LEU A 519 69.98 -8.47 26.44
C LEU A 519 70.98 -9.29 25.60
N LEU A 520 70.98 -9.17 24.28
CA LEU A 520 72.01 -9.80 23.44
C LEU A 520 73.39 -9.13 23.59
N SER A 521 73.46 -7.85 23.96
CA SER A 521 74.73 -7.15 24.16
C SER A 521 75.52 -7.68 25.37
N LEU A 522 74.82 -8.35 26.31
CA LEU A 522 75.40 -9.12 27.42
C LEU A 522 76.52 -10.07 26.97
N HIS A 523 76.42 -10.62 25.76
CA HIS A 523 77.42 -11.56 25.25
C HIS A 523 78.57 -10.92 24.46
N SER A 524 78.51 -9.61 24.23
CA SER A 524 79.56 -8.84 23.53
C SER A 524 80.28 -7.86 24.45
N GLU A 525 79.69 -7.49 25.58
CA GLU A 525 80.21 -6.51 26.52
C GLU A 525 80.72 -7.18 27.81
N PRO A 526 81.75 -6.61 28.48
CA PRO A 526 82.23 -7.14 29.74
C PRO A 526 81.21 -6.89 30.87
N LEU A 527 81.03 -7.88 31.75
CA LEU A 527 80.20 -7.75 32.95
C LEU A 527 80.84 -6.76 33.96
N GLY A 528 79.99 -6.01 34.67
CA GLY A 528 80.38 -4.98 35.62
C GLY A 528 79.35 -4.80 36.75
N SER A 529 79.38 -3.68 37.47
CA SER A 529 78.45 -3.41 38.57
C SER A 529 77.90 -1.97 38.51
N PRO A 530 76.65 -1.77 38.03
CA PRO A 530 75.89 -2.71 37.19
C PRO A 530 76.52 -2.85 35.80
N SER A 531 76.30 -3.98 35.14
CA SER A 531 76.79 -4.23 33.77
C SER A 531 76.21 -3.21 32.76
N PRO A 532 76.91 -2.90 31.66
CA PRO A 532 76.45 -1.89 30.69
C PRO A 532 75.07 -2.23 30.10
N TYR A 533 74.86 -3.48 29.65
CA TYR A 533 73.56 -3.97 29.19
C TYR A 533 72.45 -3.82 30.25
N ALA A 534 72.77 -4.06 31.54
CA ALA A 534 71.80 -4.00 32.63
C ALA A 534 71.38 -2.56 32.92
N ARG A 535 72.32 -1.61 32.80
CA ARG A 535 72.05 -0.16 32.87
C ARG A 535 71.18 0.31 31.72
N GLU A 536 71.49 -0.13 30.50
CA GLU A 536 70.69 0.21 29.32
C GLU A 536 69.27 -0.37 29.44
N LEU A 537 69.14 -1.63 29.86
CA LEU A 537 67.84 -2.28 30.05
C LEU A 537 67.01 -1.59 31.13
N TYR A 538 67.62 -1.24 32.26
CA TYR A 538 66.97 -0.47 33.33
C TYR A 538 66.42 0.85 32.78
N ASN A 539 67.25 1.64 32.11
CA ASN A 539 66.85 2.94 31.56
C ASN A 539 65.73 2.78 30.53
N TYR A 540 65.83 1.77 29.66
CA TYR A 540 64.79 1.45 28.69
C TYR A 540 63.45 1.10 29.34
N LEU A 541 63.47 0.24 30.36
CA LEU A 541 62.26 -0.20 31.07
C LEU A 541 61.58 0.94 31.83
N VAL A 542 62.37 1.82 32.46
CA VAL A 542 61.84 3.03 33.12
C VAL A 542 61.25 4.01 32.10
N ALA A 543 61.91 4.21 30.96
CA ALA A 543 61.35 5.03 29.89
C ALA A 543 60.06 4.39 29.34
N PHE A 544 60.05 3.09 29.10
CA PHE A 544 58.86 2.39 28.61
C PHE A 544 57.69 2.45 29.61
N SER A 545 57.95 2.37 30.92
CA SER A 545 56.88 2.52 31.93
C SER A 545 56.27 3.92 31.93
N GLN A 546 57.05 4.98 31.67
CA GLN A 546 56.53 6.33 31.47
C GLN A 546 55.61 6.42 30.23
N HIS A 547 55.97 5.74 29.13
CA HIS A 547 55.11 5.67 27.95
C HIS A 547 53.82 4.89 28.25
N VAL A 548 53.92 3.75 28.95
CA VAL A 548 52.76 2.95 29.35
C VAL A 548 51.82 3.73 30.27
N ALA A 549 52.32 4.57 31.17
CA ALA A 549 51.49 5.41 32.05
C ALA A 549 50.53 6.33 31.29
N LEU A 550 50.88 6.75 30.07
CA LEU A 550 50.01 7.58 29.22
C LEU A 550 48.87 6.80 28.56
N ILE A 551 48.93 5.47 28.57
CA ILE A 551 47.96 4.55 27.95
C ILE A 551 47.63 3.36 28.87
N GLU A 552 47.78 3.55 30.18
CA GLU A 552 47.73 2.47 31.19
C GLU A 552 46.41 1.67 31.15
N PRO A 553 45.21 2.30 31.09
CA PRO A 553 43.94 1.57 31.07
C PRO A 553 43.83 0.59 29.90
N PHE A 554 44.47 0.92 28.78
CA PHE A 554 44.51 0.09 27.60
C PHE A 554 45.54 -1.05 27.71
N MET A 555 46.70 -0.80 28.34
CA MET A 555 47.77 -1.79 28.49
C MET A 555 47.49 -2.85 29.58
N LEU A 556 46.59 -2.57 30.52
CA LEU A 556 46.18 -3.52 31.55
C LEU A 556 45.21 -4.61 31.02
N VAL A 557 44.61 -4.40 29.85
CA VAL A 557 43.72 -5.35 29.20
C VAL A 557 44.48 -6.63 28.81
N TYR A 558 43.83 -7.79 28.95
CA TYR A 558 44.39 -9.13 28.70
C TYR A 558 45.69 -9.45 29.44
N ARG A 559 45.92 -8.81 30.60
CA ARG A 559 47.16 -8.99 31.38
C ARG A 559 48.44 -8.73 30.56
N THR A 560 48.36 -7.88 29.54
CA THR A 560 49.47 -7.65 28.59
C THR A 560 50.77 -7.26 29.30
N LEU A 561 50.71 -6.33 30.27
CA LEU A 561 51.88 -5.95 31.06
C LEU A 561 52.41 -7.09 31.96
N HIS A 562 51.56 -8.00 32.44
CA HIS A 562 52.02 -9.16 33.21
C HIS A 562 52.84 -10.09 32.31
N HIS A 563 52.33 -10.39 31.12
CA HIS A 563 53.06 -11.19 30.13
C HIS A 563 54.38 -10.54 29.70
N PHE A 564 54.38 -9.23 29.48
CA PHE A 564 55.60 -8.49 29.16
C PHE A 564 56.64 -8.59 30.29
N VAL A 565 56.27 -8.32 31.54
CA VAL A 565 57.21 -8.39 32.68
C VAL A 565 57.75 -9.81 32.88
N THR A 566 56.90 -10.83 32.83
CA THR A 566 57.35 -12.23 32.88
C THR A 566 58.35 -12.54 31.76
N HIS A 567 58.05 -12.12 30.53
CA HIS A 567 58.94 -12.32 29.39
C HIS A 567 60.31 -11.66 29.56
N VAL A 568 60.39 -10.45 30.13
CA VAL A 568 61.68 -9.79 30.39
C VAL A 568 62.54 -10.61 31.35
N ILE A 569 61.95 -11.16 32.42
CA ILE A 569 62.68 -11.99 33.40
C ILE A 569 63.12 -13.32 32.77
N GLU A 570 62.23 -14.00 32.04
CA GLU A 570 62.58 -15.23 31.32
C GLU A 570 63.69 -14.98 30.29
N MET A 571 63.61 -13.88 29.54
CA MET A 571 64.61 -13.50 28.54
C MET A 571 65.95 -13.18 29.19
N PHE A 572 65.95 -12.52 30.34
CA PHE A 572 67.16 -12.27 31.14
C PHE A 572 67.79 -13.59 31.58
N LEU A 573 67.01 -14.49 32.20
CA LEU A 573 67.50 -15.79 32.67
C LEU A 573 68.08 -16.61 31.52
N LEU A 574 67.38 -16.68 30.39
CA LEU A 574 67.86 -17.36 29.18
C LEU A 574 69.16 -16.76 28.65
N SER A 575 69.30 -15.44 28.66
CA SER A 575 70.53 -14.78 28.17
C SER A 575 71.68 -14.99 29.14
N ALA A 576 71.42 -14.96 30.45
CA ALA A 576 72.41 -15.19 31.50
C ALA A 576 72.95 -16.62 31.47
N THR A 577 72.09 -17.63 31.30
CA THR A 577 72.49 -19.05 31.26
C THR A 577 73.22 -19.45 29.98
N LEU A 578 73.21 -18.61 28.94
CA LEU A 578 73.95 -18.83 27.70
C LEU A 578 75.41 -18.33 27.75
N LEU A 579 75.82 -17.64 28.82
CA LEU A 579 77.23 -17.31 29.03
C LEU A 579 78.02 -18.58 29.37
N ARG A 580 79.10 -18.84 28.63
CA ARG A 580 79.89 -20.07 28.79
C ARG A 580 81.37 -19.87 28.43
N PRO A 581 82.32 -20.43 29.21
CA PRO A 581 82.11 -20.99 30.56
C PRO A 581 81.71 -19.89 31.54
N VAL A 582 80.77 -20.18 32.44
CA VAL A 582 80.35 -19.21 33.47
C VAL A 582 81.11 -19.42 34.77
N GLU A 583 81.74 -18.36 35.27
CA GLU A 583 82.46 -18.36 36.54
C GLU A 583 81.57 -17.86 37.71
N SER A 584 81.86 -18.29 38.94
CA SER A 584 81.12 -17.85 40.14
C SER A 584 81.12 -16.32 40.32
N ALA A 585 82.20 -15.64 39.94
CA ALA A 585 82.28 -14.18 39.95
C ALA A 585 81.29 -13.54 38.95
N GLN A 586 81.11 -14.14 37.77
CA GLN A 586 80.15 -13.69 36.76
C GLN A 586 78.71 -13.94 37.20
N LEU A 587 78.42 -15.09 37.84
CA LEU A 587 77.10 -15.37 38.42
C LEU A 587 76.71 -14.36 39.52
N THR A 588 77.69 -13.92 40.33
CA THR A 588 77.47 -12.86 41.33
C THR A 588 77.06 -11.54 40.69
N LEU A 589 77.71 -11.16 39.57
CA LEU A 589 77.35 -9.96 38.83
C LEU A 589 75.97 -10.09 38.16
N LEU A 590 75.67 -11.23 37.54
CA LEU A 590 74.37 -11.50 36.90
C LEU A 590 73.21 -11.52 37.90
N ALA A 591 73.42 -12.07 39.11
CA ALA A 591 72.43 -12.03 40.18
C ALA A 591 72.17 -10.58 40.63
N ALA A 592 73.21 -9.76 40.78
CA ALA A 592 73.07 -8.34 41.10
C ALA A 592 72.37 -7.55 39.97
N ASP A 593 72.72 -7.83 38.71
CA ASP A 593 72.08 -7.22 37.54
C ASP A 593 70.60 -7.60 37.42
N LEU A 594 70.21 -8.84 37.78
CA LEU A 594 68.81 -9.27 37.81
C LEU A 594 68.00 -8.44 38.81
N LEU A 595 68.53 -8.26 40.03
CA LEU A 595 67.88 -7.44 41.06
C LEU A 595 67.77 -5.97 40.63
N TYR A 596 68.83 -5.45 40.02
CA TYR A 596 68.86 -4.08 39.50
C TYR A 596 67.80 -3.88 38.41
N VAL A 597 67.67 -4.79 37.45
CA VAL A 597 66.64 -4.74 36.40
C VAL A 597 65.23 -4.95 36.99
N ALA A 598 65.09 -5.78 38.03
CA ALA A 598 63.82 -6.00 38.70
C ALA A 598 63.24 -4.72 39.33
N ASP A 599 64.09 -3.82 39.83
CA ASP A 599 63.65 -2.52 40.32
C ASP A 599 62.98 -1.66 39.23
N ALA A 600 63.47 -1.71 37.99
CA ALA A 600 62.79 -1.07 36.87
C ALA A 600 61.46 -1.76 36.54
N LEU A 601 61.41 -3.10 36.57
CA LEU A 601 60.18 -3.86 36.30
C LEU A 601 59.08 -3.60 37.33
N ARG A 602 59.42 -3.29 38.58
CA ARG A 602 58.46 -2.90 39.62
C ARG A 602 57.70 -1.61 39.27
N THR A 603 58.26 -0.74 38.42
CA THR A 603 57.60 0.52 38.01
C THR A 603 56.33 0.32 37.17
N PHE A 604 56.13 -0.87 36.58
CA PHE A 604 54.90 -1.22 35.84
C PHE A 604 53.70 -1.54 36.75
N ASN A 605 53.88 -1.56 38.08
CA ASN A 605 52.83 -1.81 39.07
C ASN A 605 52.00 -3.09 38.86
N VAL A 606 52.61 -4.14 38.28
CA VAL A 606 52.00 -5.47 38.10
C VAL A 606 52.61 -6.50 39.05
N SER A 607 51.80 -7.44 39.51
CA SER A 607 52.26 -8.55 40.34
C SER A 607 52.35 -9.83 39.51
N VAL A 608 53.56 -10.32 39.27
CA VAL A 608 53.82 -11.59 38.57
C VAL A 608 54.68 -12.50 39.44
N PRO A 609 54.44 -13.83 39.44
CA PRO A 609 55.15 -14.76 40.32
C PRO A 609 56.68 -14.62 40.27
N MET A 610 57.25 -14.48 39.08
CA MET A 610 58.70 -14.34 38.89
C MET A 610 59.26 -13.03 39.45
N LEU A 611 58.50 -11.93 39.40
CA LEU A 611 58.94 -10.65 39.96
C LEU A 611 58.82 -10.64 41.48
N VAL A 612 57.80 -11.32 42.04
CA VAL A 612 57.61 -11.46 43.49
C VAL A 612 58.74 -12.27 44.11
N HIS A 613 59.18 -13.35 43.46
CA HIS A 613 60.26 -14.23 43.95
C HIS A 613 61.62 -13.89 43.33
N VAL A 614 61.83 -12.66 42.83
CA VAL A 614 63.05 -12.31 42.10
C VAL A 614 64.31 -12.37 42.96
N ASP A 615 64.20 -12.11 44.26
CA ASP A 615 65.28 -12.25 45.23
C ASP A 615 65.72 -13.71 45.41
N GLU A 616 64.74 -14.63 45.39
CA GLU A 616 65.00 -16.07 45.42
C GLU A 616 65.59 -16.57 44.09
N LEU A 617 65.11 -16.04 42.95
CA LEU A 617 65.67 -16.33 41.61
C LEU A 617 67.14 -15.90 41.51
N ALA A 618 67.46 -14.68 41.96
CA ALA A 618 68.82 -14.16 41.96
C ALA A 618 69.74 -14.98 42.86
N SER A 619 69.24 -15.39 44.04
CA SER A 619 69.97 -16.28 44.95
C SER A 619 70.22 -17.66 44.34
N ALA A 620 69.24 -18.20 43.62
CA ALA A 620 69.34 -19.51 42.99
C ALA A 620 70.39 -19.58 41.87
N LEU A 621 70.72 -18.46 41.21
CA LEU A 621 71.83 -18.41 40.25
C LEU A 621 73.21 -18.70 40.87
N LEU A 622 73.34 -18.56 42.20
CA LEU A 622 74.58 -18.78 42.95
C LEU A 622 74.67 -20.17 43.58
N PHE A 623 73.63 -20.98 43.45
CA PHE A 623 73.59 -22.31 44.04
C PHE A 623 74.62 -23.24 43.42
N THR A 624 75.10 -24.16 44.26
CA THR A 624 75.89 -25.31 43.80
C THR A 624 75.04 -26.22 42.91
N PRO A 625 75.67 -27.03 42.03
CA PRO A 625 74.95 -27.99 41.20
C PRO A 625 73.99 -28.90 41.99
N GLU A 626 74.37 -29.31 43.20
CA GLU A 626 73.54 -30.08 44.13
C GLU A 626 72.28 -29.33 44.57
N GLU A 627 72.44 -28.06 44.98
CA GLU A 627 71.35 -27.20 45.45
C GLU A 627 70.39 -26.82 44.32
N LEU A 628 70.91 -26.66 43.10
CA LEU A 628 70.14 -26.34 41.90
C LEU A 628 69.10 -27.41 41.55
N VAL A 629 69.39 -28.69 41.77
CA VAL A 629 68.41 -29.78 41.51
C VAL A 629 67.18 -29.65 42.41
N GLY A 630 67.36 -29.17 43.64
CA GLY A 630 66.29 -28.92 44.61
C GLY A 630 65.65 -27.53 44.52
N ALA A 631 66.13 -26.65 43.64
CA ALA A 631 65.64 -25.29 43.51
C ALA A 631 64.40 -25.22 42.60
N PHE A 632 63.21 -25.15 43.22
CA PHE A 632 61.94 -25.06 42.49
C PHE A 632 61.58 -23.64 42.04
N VAL A 633 62.34 -22.63 42.47
CA VAL A 633 62.09 -21.22 42.13
C VAL A 633 62.48 -20.94 40.68
N LEU A 634 63.55 -21.57 40.18
CA LEU A 634 63.98 -21.46 38.79
C LEU A 634 63.18 -22.43 37.89
N PRO A 635 62.80 -22.01 36.68
CA PRO A 635 62.25 -22.93 35.69
C PRO A 635 63.24 -24.06 35.38
N PHE A 636 62.73 -25.29 35.17
CA PHE A 636 63.60 -26.45 34.90
C PHE A 636 64.61 -26.20 33.76
N TRP A 637 64.20 -25.45 32.73
CA TRP A 637 65.04 -25.15 31.57
C TRP A 637 66.20 -24.22 31.93
N ALA A 638 66.00 -23.29 32.87
CA ALA A 638 67.04 -22.37 33.32
C ALA A 638 68.08 -23.14 34.14
N VAL A 639 67.64 -24.07 34.99
CA VAL A 639 68.50 -24.97 35.76
C VAL A 639 69.34 -25.84 34.82
N VAL A 640 68.72 -26.49 33.83
CA VAL A 640 69.44 -27.33 32.85
C VAL A 640 70.49 -26.53 32.09
N GLN A 641 70.15 -25.35 31.57
CA GLN A 641 71.12 -24.52 30.85
C GLN A 641 72.26 -24.02 31.75
N LEU A 642 71.96 -23.64 32.99
CA LEU A 642 72.97 -23.21 33.97
C LEU A 642 73.96 -24.33 34.30
N LEU A 643 73.46 -25.56 34.48
CA LEU A 643 74.33 -26.72 34.67
C LEU A 643 75.21 -27.00 33.45
N ILE A 644 74.67 -26.85 32.23
CA ILE A 644 75.42 -26.98 30.97
C ILE A 644 76.46 -25.86 30.81
N SER A 645 76.17 -24.64 31.24
CA SER A 645 77.08 -23.50 31.09
C SER A 645 78.29 -23.55 32.02
N GLN A 646 78.18 -24.30 33.12
CA GLN A 646 79.28 -24.66 34.01
C GLN A 646 80.12 -25.84 33.49
N CYS A 647 79.66 -26.55 32.46
CA CYS A 647 80.37 -27.68 31.87
C CYS A 647 81.46 -27.24 30.89
N GLU A 648 82.55 -28.03 30.84
CA GLU A 648 83.56 -27.96 29.80
C GLU A 648 82.97 -28.07 28.38
N PRO A 649 83.57 -27.45 27.35
CA PRO A 649 83.03 -27.37 25.98
C PRO A 649 82.90 -28.72 25.23
N THR A 650 83.16 -29.84 25.90
CA THR A 650 82.96 -31.21 25.38
C THR A 650 81.49 -31.55 25.16
N ILE A 651 80.57 -30.99 25.96
CA ILE A 651 79.13 -30.93 25.63
C ILE A 651 78.86 -29.67 24.81
N LEU A 652 78.17 -29.78 23.67
CA LEU A 652 77.81 -28.62 22.85
C LEU A 652 76.87 -27.69 23.62
N SER A 653 77.01 -26.37 23.45
CA SER A 653 76.01 -25.46 24.01
C SER A 653 74.66 -25.64 23.31
N PRO A 654 73.53 -25.30 23.97
CA PRO A 654 72.21 -25.39 23.35
C PRO A 654 72.08 -24.77 21.95
N PRO A 655 72.57 -23.54 21.66
CA PRO A 655 72.53 -23.02 20.29
C PRO A 655 73.41 -23.83 19.32
N GLU A 656 74.62 -24.23 19.74
CA GLU A 656 75.57 -24.97 18.89
C GLU A 656 75.06 -26.37 18.53
N SER A 657 74.37 -27.07 19.44
CA SER A 657 73.85 -28.41 19.17
C SER A 657 72.83 -28.45 18.03
N ALA A 658 72.18 -27.30 17.75
CA ALA A 658 71.22 -27.15 16.66
C ALA A 658 71.79 -26.39 15.44
N GLY A 659 73.05 -25.94 15.50
CA GLY A 659 73.67 -25.11 14.47
C GLY A 659 73.06 -23.70 14.35
N TRP A 660 72.50 -23.17 15.44
CA TRP A 660 71.86 -21.85 15.46
C TRP A 660 72.79 -20.77 16.02
N THR A 661 72.62 -19.55 15.53
CA THR A 661 73.12 -18.35 16.22
C THR A 661 72.40 -18.17 17.55
N ARG A 662 73.00 -17.43 18.49
CA ARG A 662 72.35 -17.13 19.78
C ARG A 662 71.00 -16.43 19.58
N LEU A 663 70.92 -15.52 18.60
CA LEU A 663 69.68 -14.81 18.27
C LEU A 663 68.60 -15.77 17.77
N GLU A 664 68.93 -16.72 16.89
CA GLU A 664 68.00 -17.74 16.39
C GLU A 664 67.52 -18.65 17.52
N TYR A 665 68.42 -19.09 18.39
CA TYR A 665 68.06 -19.89 19.56
C TYR A 665 67.13 -19.14 20.52
N ILE A 666 67.46 -17.89 20.85
CA ILE A 666 66.63 -17.04 21.71
C ILE A 666 65.23 -16.83 21.12
N LYS A 667 65.14 -16.53 19.81
CA LYS A 667 63.86 -16.36 19.13
C LYS A 667 63.04 -17.64 19.15
N TRP A 668 63.67 -18.78 18.87
CA TRP A 668 63.01 -20.08 18.94
C TRP A 668 62.53 -20.36 20.37
N PHE A 669 63.43 -20.26 21.36
CA PHE A 669 63.13 -20.63 22.74
C PHE A 669 61.97 -19.84 23.33
N MET A 670 61.95 -18.52 23.13
CA MET A 670 60.88 -17.65 23.65
C MET A 670 59.54 -17.85 22.95
N GLY A 671 59.52 -18.49 21.77
CA GLY A 671 58.30 -18.78 21.02
C GLY A 671 57.75 -20.20 21.19
N HIS A 672 58.40 -21.07 21.97
CA HIS A 672 58.03 -22.48 22.13
C HIS A 672 57.64 -22.82 23.57
N THR A 673 56.80 -23.85 23.72
CA THR A 673 56.31 -24.36 25.01
C THR A 673 57.41 -25.00 25.85
N ASN A 674 57.15 -25.11 27.16
CA ASN A 674 58.02 -25.87 28.06
C ASN A 674 58.19 -27.36 27.65
N LEU A 675 57.18 -27.97 27.03
CA LEU A 675 57.29 -29.33 26.50
C LEU A 675 58.27 -29.43 25.32
N GLU A 676 58.24 -28.46 24.41
CA GLU A 676 59.17 -28.41 23.28
C GLU A 676 60.59 -28.10 23.74
N ARG A 677 60.75 -27.16 24.68
CA ARG A 677 62.02 -26.88 25.35
C ARG A 677 62.58 -28.14 26.05
N PHE A 678 61.72 -28.90 26.74
CA PHE A 678 62.10 -30.17 27.38
C PHE A 678 62.59 -31.20 26.37
N LYS A 679 61.83 -31.44 25.28
CA LYS A 679 62.22 -32.38 24.22
C LYS A 679 63.56 -31.98 23.58
N PHE A 680 63.79 -30.69 23.39
CA PHE A 680 65.04 -30.15 22.89
C PHE A 680 66.22 -30.52 23.80
N PHE A 681 66.14 -30.22 25.11
CA PHE A 681 67.20 -30.58 26.05
C PHE A 681 67.40 -32.09 26.17
N LYS A 682 66.31 -32.87 26.14
CA LYS A 682 66.40 -34.33 26.18
C LYS A 682 67.17 -34.86 24.96
N SER A 683 66.84 -34.38 23.78
CA SER A 683 67.55 -34.73 22.54
C SER A 683 69.02 -34.34 22.57
N LEU A 684 69.35 -33.16 23.12
CA LEU A 684 70.73 -32.71 23.30
C LEU A 684 71.51 -33.67 24.20
N MET A 685 70.94 -34.03 25.34
CA MET A 685 71.58 -34.95 26.28
C MET A 685 71.72 -36.37 25.73
N ASP A 686 70.71 -36.87 25.01
CA ASP A 686 70.77 -38.20 24.39
C ASP A 686 71.84 -38.24 23.28
N PHE A 687 71.97 -37.19 22.47
CA PHE A 687 73.04 -37.07 21.47
C PHE A 687 74.43 -37.01 22.11
N TYR A 688 74.59 -36.25 23.19
CA TYR A 688 75.83 -36.21 23.95
C TYR A 688 76.20 -37.59 24.52
N THR A 689 75.23 -38.30 25.08
CA THR A 689 75.42 -39.66 25.62
C THR A 689 75.93 -40.62 24.55
N LEU A 690 75.31 -40.60 23.37
CA LEU A 690 75.72 -41.43 22.24
C LEU A 690 77.15 -41.09 21.77
N SER A 691 77.51 -39.80 21.74
CA SER A 691 78.85 -39.33 21.37
C SER A 691 79.93 -39.82 22.35
N VAL A 692 79.68 -39.75 23.66
CA VAL A 692 80.59 -40.26 24.69
C VAL A 692 80.81 -41.77 24.53
N VAL A 693 79.74 -42.52 24.27
CA VAL A 693 79.78 -43.97 24.05
C VAL A 693 80.50 -44.33 22.74
N SER A 694 80.27 -43.59 21.64
CA SER A 694 80.94 -43.83 20.36
C SER A 694 82.43 -43.49 20.40
N ASP A 695 82.81 -42.49 21.18
CA ASP A 695 84.20 -42.04 21.35
C ASP A 695 85.00 -42.89 22.37
N ASN A 696 84.41 -43.94 22.94
CA ASN A 696 85.00 -44.78 24.01
C ASN A 696 85.52 -43.97 25.23
N ARG A 697 84.88 -42.84 25.55
CA ARG A 697 85.25 -42.05 26.73
C ARG A 697 84.70 -42.70 28.00
N THR A 698 85.49 -42.72 29.06
CA THR A 698 85.12 -43.36 30.34
C THR A 698 84.46 -42.41 31.34
N GLU A 699 84.45 -41.11 31.06
CA GLU A 699 83.94 -40.07 31.96
C GLU A 699 82.96 -39.15 31.22
N PHE A 700 81.86 -38.80 31.89
CA PHE A 700 80.90 -37.79 31.43
C PHE A 700 81.34 -36.39 31.88
N VAL A 701 80.75 -35.33 31.31
CA VAL A 701 80.99 -33.95 31.77
C VAL A 701 80.56 -33.78 33.22
N CYS A 702 81.14 -32.78 33.90
CA CYS A 702 80.64 -32.34 35.19
C CYS A 702 79.13 -32.04 35.11
N ASN A 703 78.41 -32.24 36.21
CA ASN A 703 76.96 -32.02 36.31
C ASN A 703 76.05 -32.89 35.41
N TYR A 704 76.57 -33.85 34.63
CA TYR A 704 75.77 -34.71 33.76
C TYR A 704 74.62 -35.44 34.50
N HIS A 705 74.91 -35.98 35.69
CA HIS A 705 73.91 -36.66 36.52
C HIS A 705 72.83 -35.69 37.04
N TYR A 706 73.23 -34.48 37.46
CA TYR A 706 72.29 -33.44 37.89
C TYR A 706 71.37 -32.99 36.74
N ILE A 707 71.89 -32.84 35.51
CA ILE A 707 71.08 -32.47 34.34
C ILE A 707 70.01 -33.54 34.06
N LEU A 708 70.38 -34.81 34.08
CA LEU A 708 69.43 -35.91 33.89
C LEU A 708 68.39 -35.98 35.01
N GLU A 709 68.80 -35.74 36.25
CA GLU A 709 67.91 -35.72 37.40
C GLU A 709 66.84 -34.62 37.26
N VAL A 710 67.24 -33.40 36.89
CA VAL A 710 66.30 -32.29 36.63
C VAL A 710 65.35 -32.60 35.47
N LEU A 711 65.84 -33.17 34.36
CA LEU A 711 64.99 -33.57 33.24
C LEU A 711 64.00 -34.69 33.63
N ASN A 712 64.43 -35.69 34.40
CA ASN A 712 63.55 -36.75 34.87
C ASN A 712 62.49 -36.21 35.85
N MET A 713 62.87 -35.29 36.75
CA MET A 713 61.92 -34.61 37.63
C MET A 713 60.92 -33.77 36.84
N ALA A 714 61.38 -33.00 35.85
CA ALA A 714 60.52 -32.18 34.99
C ALA A 714 59.46 -33.02 34.26
N PHE A 715 59.83 -34.21 33.77
CA PHE A 715 58.89 -35.16 33.14
C PHE A 715 57.73 -35.58 34.05
N THR A 716 57.96 -35.64 35.37
CA THR A 716 56.97 -36.03 36.37
C THR A 716 56.15 -34.87 36.95
N ARG A 717 56.46 -33.61 36.57
CA ARG A 717 55.82 -32.40 37.12
C ARG A 717 54.70 -31.86 36.22
N PRO A 718 53.71 -31.14 36.81
CA PRO A 718 52.67 -30.44 36.05
C PRO A 718 53.18 -29.25 35.21
N GLU A 719 54.43 -28.81 35.37
CA GLU A 719 55.05 -27.71 34.59
C GLU A 719 55.08 -27.95 33.06
N LEU A 720 54.99 -29.21 32.63
CA LEU A 720 54.92 -29.61 31.21
C LEU A 720 53.50 -29.62 30.64
N SER A 721 52.48 -29.41 31.48
CA SER A 721 51.06 -29.50 31.10
C SER A 721 50.38 -28.16 30.81
N ASP A 722 51.13 -27.06 30.84
CA ASP A 722 50.59 -25.71 30.62
C ASP A 722 50.71 -25.31 29.13
N PRO A 723 49.59 -25.07 28.41
CA PRO A 723 49.63 -24.53 27.06
C PRO A 723 49.79 -23.01 27.15
N THR A 724 50.92 -22.52 27.66
CA THR A 724 51.27 -21.11 27.58
C THR A 724 52.03 -20.84 26.27
N VAL A 725 51.42 -21.20 25.15
CA VAL A 725 51.61 -20.47 23.89
C VAL A 725 50.30 -19.75 23.65
N THR A 726 50.38 -18.42 23.76
CA THR A 726 49.36 -17.49 23.31
C THR A 726 49.07 -17.73 21.82
N SER A 727 48.10 -18.60 21.53
CA SER A 727 47.27 -18.43 20.35
C SER A 727 46.46 -17.16 20.57
N VAL A 728 46.93 -16.08 19.96
CA VAL A 728 46.12 -14.90 19.67
C VAL A 728 45.10 -15.30 18.61
N GLU A 729 44.12 -16.11 18.99
CA GLU A 729 42.90 -16.37 18.22
C GLU A 729 41.79 -16.70 19.23
N GLU A 730 41.12 -15.66 19.74
CA GLU A 730 39.65 -15.51 19.79
C GLU A 730 39.24 -14.10 20.24
#